data_AF-A0A2T5NIT2-F1
#
_entry.id   AF-A0A2T5NIT2-F1
#
_cell.length_a   1.000
_cell.length_b   1.000
_cell.length_c   1.000
_cell.angle_alpha   90.00
_cell.angle_beta   90.00
_cell.angle_gamma   90.00
#
_symmetry.space_group_name_H-M   'P 1'
#
loop_
_entity.id
_entity.type
_entity.pdbx_description
1 polymer ?
#
loop_
_entity_poly.entity_id
_entity_poly.type
_entity_poly.pdbx_seq_one_letter_code
_entity_poly.pdbx_strand_id
1 'polypeptide(L)'
;MWSQTAVWSKLFSSNPVADYWRDACERSILYWDVLHDRGADYLQHVQSGKPPVLVFDYKIILDGRSLPDPANYALAAILPPAGCPATNPALRPFVVIDPRAGHGPGIGGFKMDSEIGIALQQGHPCYFIMFFPQPVPSQTIESVSRAEYVFLGKVRELHPDSDGKPFVIGNCQGGWALAMLASVAPELCGPILLAGTPLSYWAGVTGKYPMRYSGGMLGGTWTASLAGDLGNGKFDGAHLVNNFEKLDPANTLWKKPYNLYAKVDTERERYLGFERWWGGHYLLNKQEMEWISQQLFVGNHLVEGKIVSSDQHRVDMRNIRSPIIVFASWGDNITPPQQALNWIPDLYDNAEDIRDNEQTIIYCLHNKVGHLGIFVSAGIANREHSEFASALDLIDVLAPGLYEAVIEDVAPNTPGQEYIKGRYIIRFEAREVADILALDDGREDERAFEAVRRVSEINQGIYNRFVSPAVRAVSNEASAQWLRQLNPARLERTLISPLNPWLGWLKPAAEYVRAHRQPVSADNPLWRLQEQWSGWMTQSLDRYRDLRDAATEHCFKAVYESPWLASVVGVQPAREARAARCDSWNKQERLQLKRQVLDPAYESGSLADGFVRLLTYVAIGRGIIDERPFNAIRRIMRDIRHEYPLTLMELKDIARKQVFLVRLDEARALAGLPKLLPEEHRRRQAWQLAHELLALSGDIAPEQQLRLDQAAHALQLDTRAPAAPAILPPAEPAIAAASTVPAAAPAAKASAPAKKAAPPRKPAAKAPAKPTAGKPSAAAAKPASSKPAAAKPAPGNPPAAKTAKAPAGKASVAKAPAAKTPAARKPAAGKDAAKPKTPSN
;
A
#
# COMPACT_ATOMS: atom_id res chain seq x y z
N MET A 1 -1.43 -44.47 62.14
CA MET A 1 -0.26 -43.65 62.52
C MET A 1 0.79 -43.77 61.40
N TRP A 2 1.62 -42.75 61.16
CA TRP A 2 2.72 -42.72 60.18
C TRP A 2 2.39 -42.93 58.68
N SER A 3 1.96 -41.87 57.99
CA SER A 3 2.17 -41.72 56.52
C SER A 3 2.08 -40.26 55.99
N GLN A 4 2.33 -39.24 56.82
CA GLN A 4 2.26 -37.82 56.37
C GLN A 4 3.47 -37.36 55.52
N THR A 5 4.62 -38.06 55.58
CA THR A 5 5.86 -37.67 54.89
C THR A 5 5.80 -37.78 53.36
N ALA A 6 4.90 -38.58 52.79
CA ALA A 6 4.79 -38.78 51.34
C ALA A 6 4.07 -37.63 50.59
N VAL A 7 3.35 -36.76 51.30
CA VAL A 7 2.67 -35.59 50.71
C VAL A 7 3.61 -34.38 50.65
N TRP A 8 4.52 -34.27 51.62
CA TRP A 8 5.44 -33.12 51.74
C TRP A 8 6.64 -33.17 50.78
N SER A 9 7.05 -34.35 50.28
CA SER A 9 8.15 -34.45 49.31
C SER A 9 7.81 -33.88 47.92
N LYS A 10 6.53 -33.66 47.60
CA LYS A 10 6.09 -32.92 46.40
C LYS A 10 5.94 -31.40 46.62
N LEU A 11 6.16 -30.90 47.84
CA LEU A 11 6.09 -29.46 48.16
C LEU A 11 7.45 -28.74 48.10
N PHE A 12 8.55 -29.45 47.80
CA PHE A 12 9.92 -28.93 47.82
C PHE A 12 10.71 -29.17 46.52
N SER A 13 10.17 -28.73 45.37
CA SER A 13 10.94 -28.71 44.10
C SER A 13 10.63 -27.57 43.13
N SER A 14 9.64 -26.73 43.43
CA SER A 14 9.45 -25.42 42.79
C SER A 14 8.96 -24.40 43.81
N ASN A 15 9.71 -23.33 43.99
CA ASN A 15 9.23 -22.14 44.71
C ASN A 15 8.83 -21.14 43.63
N PRO A 16 7.52 -20.96 43.35
CA PRO A 16 7.08 -20.17 42.20
C PRO A 16 7.56 -18.72 42.24
N VAL A 17 7.90 -18.18 43.43
CA VAL A 17 8.52 -16.86 43.56
C VAL A 17 9.98 -16.90 43.10
N ALA A 18 10.78 -17.84 43.60
CA ALA A 18 12.19 -17.97 43.25
C ALA A 18 12.41 -18.39 41.80
N ASP A 19 11.55 -19.26 41.26
CA ASP A 19 11.64 -19.73 39.87
C ASP A 19 11.24 -18.63 38.89
N TYR A 20 10.23 -17.81 39.21
CA TYR A 20 9.90 -16.61 38.45
C TYR A 20 11.03 -15.57 38.48
N TRP A 21 11.65 -15.31 39.64
CA TRP A 21 12.75 -14.34 39.73
C TRP A 21 14.02 -14.82 39.02
N ARG A 22 14.34 -16.12 39.06
CA ARG A 22 15.42 -16.72 38.25
C ARG A 22 15.19 -16.45 36.77
N ASP A 23 14.02 -16.84 36.26
CA ASP A 23 13.63 -16.67 34.86
C ASP A 23 13.54 -15.18 34.46
N ALA A 24 13.08 -14.29 35.33
CA ALA A 24 13.07 -12.85 35.08
C ALA A 24 14.49 -12.25 34.97
N CYS A 25 15.43 -12.69 35.82
CA CYS A 25 16.85 -12.30 35.71
C CYS A 25 17.47 -12.85 34.42
N GLU A 26 17.22 -14.12 34.09
CA GLU A 26 17.66 -14.75 32.84
C GLU A 26 17.14 -13.99 31.61
N ARG A 27 15.82 -13.74 31.53
CA ARG A 27 15.21 -12.93 30.45
C ARG A 27 15.80 -11.53 30.37
N SER A 28 16.09 -10.90 31.51
CA SER A 28 16.67 -9.55 31.54
C SER A 28 18.07 -9.55 30.92
N ILE A 29 18.93 -10.50 31.28
CA ILE A 29 20.28 -10.64 30.69
C ILE A 29 20.20 -10.88 29.18
N LEU A 30 19.32 -11.79 28.74
CA LEU A 30 19.13 -12.07 27.31
C LEU A 30 18.53 -10.89 26.54
N TYR A 31 17.63 -10.12 27.15
CA TYR A 31 17.04 -8.92 26.57
C TYR A 31 18.09 -7.84 26.34
N TRP A 32 18.92 -7.55 27.35
CA TRP A 32 20.05 -6.63 27.21
C TRP A 32 21.05 -7.11 26.16
N ASP A 33 21.33 -8.41 26.06
CA ASP A 33 22.21 -8.98 25.04
C ASP A 33 21.64 -8.81 23.61
N VAL A 34 20.32 -8.88 23.43
CA VAL A 34 19.68 -8.53 22.14
C VAL A 34 19.75 -7.02 21.86
N LEU A 35 19.58 -6.15 22.87
CA LEU A 35 19.76 -4.71 22.66
C LEU A 35 21.22 -4.32 22.35
N HIS A 36 22.19 -5.01 22.96
CA HIS A 36 23.61 -4.87 22.65
C HIS A 36 23.91 -5.30 21.20
N ASP A 37 23.32 -6.42 20.76
CA ASP A 37 23.50 -6.90 19.39
C ASP A 37 22.79 -6.00 18.37
N ARG A 38 21.66 -5.38 18.73
CA ARG A 38 21.08 -4.29 17.93
C ARG A 38 22.06 -3.12 17.77
N GLY A 39 22.79 -2.76 18.82
CA GLY A 39 23.85 -1.74 18.74
C GLY A 39 25.02 -2.17 17.86
N ALA A 40 25.45 -3.43 17.98
CA ALA A 40 26.49 -4.00 17.12
C ALA A 40 26.10 -4.03 15.63
N ASP A 41 24.90 -4.54 15.31
CA ASP A 41 24.30 -4.54 13.97
C ASP A 41 24.21 -3.12 13.40
N TYR A 42 23.74 -2.17 14.21
CA TYR A 42 23.65 -0.76 13.81
C TYR A 42 25.02 -0.17 13.45
N LEU A 43 26.04 -0.40 14.28
CA LEU A 43 27.40 0.07 14.03
C LEU A 43 28.02 -0.60 12.80
N GLN A 44 27.83 -1.91 12.61
CA GLN A 44 28.28 -2.64 11.42
C GLN A 44 27.58 -2.14 10.15
N HIS A 45 26.29 -1.84 10.22
CA HIS A 45 25.51 -1.27 9.12
C HIS A 45 25.99 0.16 8.79
N VAL A 46 26.32 1.00 9.80
CA VAL A 46 26.94 2.31 9.57
C VAL A 46 28.34 2.18 8.93
N GLN A 47 29.18 1.27 9.42
CA GLN A 47 30.54 1.04 8.91
C GLN A 47 30.57 0.47 7.48
N SER A 48 29.61 -0.37 7.12
CA SER A 48 29.46 -0.89 5.75
C SER A 48 28.83 0.11 4.76
N GLY A 49 28.66 1.37 5.15
CA GLY A 49 28.10 2.42 4.30
C GLY A 49 26.58 2.38 4.17
N LYS A 50 25.89 1.68 5.08
CA LYS A 50 24.42 1.48 5.12
C LYS A 50 23.86 0.96 3.78
N PRO A 51 24.17 -0.28 3.37
CA PRO A 51 23.58 -0.85 2.17
C PRO A 51 22.04 -1.03 2.32
N PRO A 52 21.27 -1.01 1.22
CA PRO A 52 19.83 -1.32 1.22
C PRO A 52 19.51 -2.64 1.92
N VAL A 53 18.40 -2.70 2.66
CA VAL A 53 17.98 -3.87 3.45
C VAL A 53 17.06 -4.80 2.63
N LEU A 54 17.52 -5.14 1.42
CA LEU A 54 16.87 -6.11 0.53
C LEU A 54 17.27 -7.55 0.90
N VAL A 55 16.37 -8.52 0.70
CA VAL A 55 16.71 -9.96 0.80
C VAL A 55 17.14 -10.57 -0.53
N PHE A 56 17.15 -9.79 -1.60
CA PHE A 56 17.51 -10.20 -2.96
C PHE A 56 18.86 -9.59 -3.35
N ASP A 57 19.68 -10.36 -4.07
CA ASP A 57 20.86 -9.82 -4.76
C ASP A 57 20.42 -8.88 -5.88
N TYR A 58 21.21 -7.84 -6.15
CA TYR A 58 20.90 -6.82 -7.15
C TYR A 58 22.16 -6.29 -7.84
N LYS A 59 21.98 -5.73 -9.04
CA LYS A 59 23.01 -5.04 -9.80
C LYS A 59 22.57 -3.61 -10.08
N ILE A 60 23.36 -2.62 -9.67
CA ILE A 60 23.14 -1.23 -10.09
C ILE A 60 23.36 -1.13 -11.61
N ILE A 61 22.35 -0.62 -12.31
CA ILE A 61 22.32 -0.42 -13.76
C ILE A 61 22.62 1.03 -14.12
N LEU A 62 22.15 1.99 -13.31
CA LEU A 62 22.43 3.41 -13.49
C LEU A 62 22.50 4.12 -12.14
N ASP A 63 23.50 5.00 -11.97
CA ASP A 63 23.73 5.78 -10.75
C ASP A 63 23.37 7.24 -10.99
N GLY A 64 22.35 7.74 -10.30
CA GLY A 64 21.84 9.11 -10.40
C GLY A 64 22.89 10.18 -10.13
N ARG A 65 23.97 9.84 -9.40
CA ARG A 65 25.08 10.75 -9.08
C ARG A 65 26.01 11.00 -10.27
N SER A 66 25.80 10.28 -11.38
CA SER A 66 26.52 10.45 -12.65
C SER A 66 25.67 11.12 -13.75
N LEU A 67 24.41 11.47 -13.45
CA LEU A 67 23.53 12.22 -14.36
C LEU A 67 23.89 13.72 -14.39
N PRO A 68 23.49 14.47 -15.44
CA PRO A 68 23.77 15.91 -15.54
C PRO A 68 23.12 16.77 -14.43
N ASP A 69 21.99 16.31 -13.89
CA ASP A 69 21.32 16.85 -12.70
C ASP A 69 21.42 15.76 -11.61
N PRO A 70 22.46 15.76 -10.76
CA PRO A 70 22.84 14.55 -10.05
C PRO A 70 22.04 14.36 -8.75
N ALA A 71 21.39 13.21 -8.61
CA ALA A 71 20.63 12.81 -7.42
C ALA A 71 21.25 11.58 -6.73
N ASN A 72 21.06 11.46 -5.41
CA ASN A 72 21.55 10.31 -4.63
C ASN A 72 20.74 9.01 -4.82
N TYR A 73 20.11 8.83 -5.98
CA TYR A 73 19.29 7.67 -6.32
C TYR A 73 20.02 6.77 -7.31
N ALA A 74 19.61 5.51 -7.43
CA ALA A 74 20.14 4.58 -8.43
C ALA A 74 19.08 3.55 -8.84
N LEU A 75 19.10 3.16 -10.11
CA LEU A 75 18.32 2.05 -10.64
C LEU A 75 19.09 0.74 -10.42
N ALA A 76 18.53 -0.17 -9.64
CA ALA A 76 19.01 -1.53 -9.49
C ALA A 76 18.11 -2.52 -10.22
N ALA A 77 18.69 -3.47 -10.95
CA ALA A 77 17.98 -4.67 -11.40
C ALA A 77 18.12 -5.75 -10.31
N ILE A 78 17.00 -6.37 -9.93
CA ILE A 78 16.98 -7.46 -8.95
C ILE A 78 17.27 -8.78 -9.66
N LEU A 79 18.08 -9.64 -9.02
CA LEU A 79 18.40 -10.97 -9.52
C LEU A 79 17.41 -12.00 -8.94
N PRO A 80 16.85 -12.92 -9.76
CA PRO A 80 15.95 -13.95 -9.27
C PRO A 80 16.68 -14.89 -8.28
N PRO A 81 16.17 -15.10 -7.06
CA PRO A 81 16.81 -15.97 -6.07
C PRO A 81 16.66 -17.44 -6.47
N ALA A 82 17.53 -18.30 -5.91
CA ALA A 82 17.56 -19.72 -6.21
C ALA A 82 16.19 -20.40 -5.95
N GLY A 83 15.55 -20.86 -7.03
CA GLY A 83 14.20 -21.46 -7.00
C GLY A 83 13.13 -20.65 -7.73
N CYS A 84 13.37 -19.36 -8.00
CA CYS A 84 12.55 -18.60 -8.96
C CYS A 84 12.91 -18.97 -10.42
N PRO A 85 11.98 -18.81 -11.37
CA PRO A 85 12.30 -18.91 -12.80
C PRO A 85 13.27 -17.80 -13.23
N ALA A 86 13.96 -18.02 -14.36
CA ALA A 86 14.70 -16.94 -15.01
C ALA A 86 13.72 -15.88 -15.55
N THR A 87 14.03 -14.60 -15.35
CA THR A 87 13.17 -13.50 -15.78
C THR A 87 13.12 -13.37 -17.30
N ASN A 88 11.93 -13.28 -17.90
CA ASN A 88 11.75 -13.12 -19.34
C ASN A 88 11.68 -11.63 -19.75
N PRO A 89 12.61 -11.10 -20.57
CA PRO A 89 12.59 -9.70 -20.99
C PRO A 89 11.35 -9.23 -21.75
N ALA A 90 10.59 -10.15 -22.37
CA ALA A 90 9.34 -9.83 -23.07
C ALA A 90 8.11 -9.73 -22.14
N LEU A 91 8.24 -10.12 -20.86
CA LEU A 91 7.20 -9.84 -19.87
C LEU A 91 7.29 -8.39 -19.38
N ARG A 92 6.17 -7.86 -18.89
CA ARG A 92 6.06 -6.50 -18.35
C ARG A 92 7.05 -6.29 -17.19
N PRO A 93 8.02 -5.36 -17.27
CA PRO A 93 8.94 -5.12 -16.16
C PRO A 93 8.22 -4.46 -14.98
N PHE A 94 8.56 -4.88 -13.77
CA PHE A 94 8.10 -4.28 -12.51
C PHE A 94 9.18 -3.30 -12.01
N VAL A 95 8.77 -2.14 -11.49
CA VAL A 95 9.67 -1.14 -10.89
C VAL A 95 9.11 -0.72 -9.53
N VAL A 96 9.85 -0.93 -8.45
CA VAL A 96 9.46 -0.54 -7.08
C VAL A 96 10.22 0.71 -6.63
N ILE A 97 9.49 1.70 -6.13
CA ILE A 97 10.00 2.98 -5.61
C ILE A 97 9.70 3.06 -4.10
N ASP A 98 10.78 3.00 -3.32
CA ASP A 98 10.73 2.82 -1.86
C ASP A 98 10.63 4.16 -1.10
N PRO A 99 9.96 4.22 0.06
CA PRO A 99 9.76 5.47 0.79
C PRO A 99 11.03 5.98 1.46
N ARG A 100 11.49 7.19 1.07
CA ARG A 100 12.50 7.96 1.79
C ARG A 100 11.95 8.64 3.05
N ALA A 101 11.18 7.89 3.84
CA ALA A 101 10.55 8.31 5.09
C ALA A 101 11.55 8.33 6.27
N GLY A 102 12.74 8.87 6.04
CA GLY A 102 13.85 8.97 7.01
C GLY A 102 14.68 7.69 7.22
N HIS A 103 14.13 6.54 6.85
CA HIS A 103 14.83 5.26 6.77
C HIS A 103 15.62 5.11 5.46
N GLY A 104 16.46 4.07 5.39
CA GLY A 104 17.06 3.58 4.15
C GLY A 104 16.12 2.71 3.33
N PRO A 105 16.43 2.47 2.05
CA PRO A 105 15.63 1.65 1.16
C PRO A 105 15.84 0.15 1.43
N GLY A 106 14.92 -0.64 0.92
CA GLY A 106 14.85 -2.10 0.98
C GLY A 106 13.51 -2.62 1.54
N ILE A 107 12.57 -1.75 1.91
CA ILE A 107 11.38 -2.14 2.67
C ILE A 107 10.35 -2.87 1.79
N GLY A 108 10.15 -2.45 0.54
CA GLY A 108 9.43 -3.19 -0.51
C GLY A 108 10.15 -4.44 -1.03
N GLY A 109 11.32 -4.78 -0.47
CA GLY A 109 12.07 -6.02 -0.77
C GLY A 109 12.62 -6.71 0.48
N PHE A 110 12.01 -6.46 1.64
CA PHE A 110 12.49 -6.93 2.96
C PHE A 110 12.21 -8.43 3.21
N LYS A 111 11.45 -9.09 2.33
CA LYS A 111 11.05 -10.51 2.43
C LYS A 111 10.91 -11.15 1.05
N MET A 112 10.97 -12.48 0.98
CA MET A 112 10.90 -13.26 -0.26
C MET A 112 9.51 -13.28 -0.92
N ASP A 113 8.48 -12.90 -0.18
CA ASP A 113 7.09 -12.74 -0.61
C ASP A 113 6.62 -11.26 -0.56
N SER A 114 7.59 -10.36 -0.78
CA SER A 114 7.40 -8.95 -1.13
C SER A 114 6.83 -8.77 -2.55
N GLU A 115 6.46 -7.54 -2.90
CA GLU A 115 6.13 -7.09 -4.27
C GLU A 115 7.17 -7.56 -5.31
N ILE A 116 8.46 -7.40 -4.98
CA ILE A 116 9.60 -7.87 -5.76
C ILE A 116 9.59 -9.41 -5.87
N GLY A 117 9.33 -10.11 -4.76
CA GLY A 117 9.25 -11.56 -4.71
C GLY A 117 8.14 -12.15 -5.59
N ILE A 118 6.95 -11.55 -5.55
CA ILE A 118 5.79 -11.96 -6.37
C ILE A 118 6.12 -11.82 -7.86
N ALA A 119 6.71 -10.69 -8.28
CA ALA A 119 7.12 -10.46 -9.67
C ALA A 119 8.14 -11.50 -10.16
N LEU A 120 9.17 -11.79 -9.36
CA LEU A 120 10.22 -12.76 -9.69
C LEU A 120 9.69 -14.21 -9.74
N GLN A 121 8.76 -14.58 -8.85
CA GLN A 121 8.10 -15.89 -8.88
C GLN A 121 7.26 -16.09 -10.16
N GLN A 122 6.67 -15.02 -10.69
CA GLN A 122 5.96 -15.01 -11.98
C GLN A 122 6.89 -14.85 -13.19
N GLY A 123 8.21 -14.71 -12.99
CA GLY A 123 9.21 -14.58 -14.06
C GLY A 123 9.30 -13.18 -14.69
N HIS A 124 8.71 -12.16 -14.08
CA HIS A 124 8.79 -10.79 -14.57
C HIS A 124 10.16 -10.16 -14.23
N PRO A 125 10.77 -9.38 -15.15
CA PRO A 125 11.94 -8.56 -14.84
C PRO A 125 11.60 -7.56 -13.74
N CYS A 126 12.42 -7.46 -12.69
CA CYS A 126 12.14 -6.62 -11.54
C CYS A 126 13.28 -5.62 -11.29
N TYR A 127 12.91 -4.36 -11.08
CA TYR A 127 13.80 -3.24 -10.81
C TYR A 127 13.40 -2.53 -9.53
N PHE A 128 14.38 -1.88 -8.90
CA PHE A 128 14.22 -1.17 -7.65
C PHE A 128 14.94 0.19 -7.73
N ILE A 129 14.21 1.26 -7.46
CA ILE A 129 14.78 2.61 -7.36
C ILE A 129 15.21 2.84 -5.92
N MET A 130 16.51 2.66 -5.67
CA MET A 130 17.15 2.85 -4.38
C MET A 130 17.74 4.25 -4.23
N PHE A 131 18.07 4.64 -3.01
CA PHE A 131 18.80 5.88 -2.71
C PHE A 131 19.93 5.65 -1.69
N PHE A 132 20.92 6.54 -1.67
CA PHE A 132 22.14 6.46 -0.86
C PHE A 132 22.02 7.28 0.45
N PRO A 133 22.80 6.98 1.51
CA PRO A 133 22.66 7.60 2.83
C PRO A 133 22.92 9.11 2.94
N GLN A 134 23.50 9.71 1.90
CA GLN A 134 23.76 11.15 1.81
C GLN A 134 23.11 11.69 0.52
N PRO A 135 22.42 12.83 0.56
CA PRO A 135 22.01 13.55 -0.64
C PRO A 135 23.23 14.10 -1.37
N VAL A 136 23.12 14.34 -2.68
CA VAL A 136 24.08 15.16 -3.43
C VAL A 136 23.89 16.63 -2.98
N PRO A 137 24.95 17.45 -2.84
CA PRO A 137 24.79 18.87 -2.54
C PRO A 137 23.86 19.57 -3.53
N SER A 138 22.96 20.44 -3.04
CA SER A 138 21.93 21.16 -3.82
C SER A 138 20.90 20.31 -4.60
N GLN A 139 20.93 18.98 -4.50
CA GLN A 139 19.85 18.11 -4.98
C GLN A 139 18.49 18.54 -4.43
N THR A 140 17.50 18.62 -5.32
CA THR A 140 16.10 18.96 -5.02
C THR A 140 15.17 17.77 -5.31
N ILE A 141 13.88 17.91 -5.00
CA ILE A 141 12.86 16.92 -5.43
C ILE A 141 12.75 16.87 -6.96
N GLU A 142 12.96 17.99 -7.65
CA GLU A 142 12.99 18.03 -9.12
C GLU A 142 14.18 17.24 -9.69
N SER A 143 15.36 17.35 -9.06
CA SER A 143 16.54 16.52 -9.40
C SER A 143 16.25 15.02 -9.20
N VAL A 144 15.52 14.65 -8.15
CA VAL A 144 15.10 13.25 -7.91
C VAL A 144 14.16 12.77 -9.00
N SER A 145 13.08 13.51 -9.29
CA SER A 145 12.12 13.10 -10.33
C SER A 145 12.72 13.09 -11.73
N ARG A 146 13.72 13.94 -12.02
CA ARG A 146 14.53 13.88 -13.25
C ARG A 146 15.41 12.63 -13.32
N ALA A 147 15.98 12.18 -12.21
CA ALA A 147 16.69 10.90 -12.15
C ALA A 147 15.72 9.71 -12.35
N GLU A 148 14.55 9.74 -11.71
CA GLU A 148 13.49 8.72 -11.86
C GLU A 148 12.95 8.64 -13.30
N TYR A 149 12.78 9.77 -13.99
CA TYR A 149 12.48 9.83 -15.43
C TYR A 149 13.52 9.06 -16.26
N VAL A 150 14.81 9.31 -16.03
CA VAL A 150 15.90 8.62 -16.74
C VAL A 150 15.93 7.12 -16.38
N PHE A 151 15.64 6.75 -15.13
CA PHE A 151 15.56 5.35 -14.72
C PHE A 151 14.42 4.59 -15.40
N LEU A 152 13.20 5.14 -15.44
CA LEU A 152 12.08 4.52 -16.17
C LEU A 152 12.31 4.48 -17.68
N GLY A 153 12.93 5.52 -18.24
CA GLY A 153 13.41 5.51 -19.63
C GLY A 153 14.38 4.35 -19.89
N LYS A 154 15.34 4.11 -19.00
CA LYS A 154 16.29 2.99 -19.12
C LYS A 154 15.63 1.62 -18.94
N VAL A 155 14.64 1.48 -18.07
CA VAL A 155 13.85 0.23 -17.97
C VAL A 155 13.12 -0.05 -19.30
N ARG A 156 12.54 0.97 -19.95
CA ARG A 156 11.90 0.79 -21.27
C ARG A 156 12.91 0.42 -22.37
N GLU A 157 14.10 1.01 -22.37
CA GLU A 157 15.18 0.68 -23.31
C GLU A 157 15.64 -0.79 -23.18
N LEU A 158 15.62 -1.35 -21.98
CA LEU A 158 15.96 -2.75 -21.69
C LEU A 158 14.84 -3.75 -22.03
N HIS A 159 13.62 -3.26 -22.29
CA HIS A 159 12.42 -4.06 -22.51
C HIS A 159 11.60 -3.57 -23.73
N PRO A 160 12.19 -3.52 -24.94
CA PRO A 160 11.50 -3.03 -26.14
C PRO A 160 10.36 -3.97 -26.59
N ASP A 161 10.55 -5.28 -26.48
CA ASP A 161 9.61 -6.32 -26.93
C ASP A 161 8.58 -6.71 -25.85
N SER A 162 8.29 -5.82 -24.91
CA SER A 162 7.45 -6.12 -23.74
C SER A 162 5.95 -5.99 -24.04
N ASP A 163 5.13 -6.92 -23.52
CA ASP A 163 3.64 -6.90 -23.59
C ASP A 163 2.98 -5.61 -23.00
N GLY A 164 3.75 -4.70 -22.40
CA GLY A 164 3.32 -3.33 -22.12
C GLY A 164 4.38 -2.49 -21.39
N LYS A 165 4.05 -1.21 -21.16
CA LYS A 165 4.87 -0.30 -20.35
C LYS A 165 5.09 -0.85 -18.92
N PRO A 166 6.18 -0.45 -18.22
CA PRO A 166 6.49 -0.95 -16.88
C PRO A 166 5.35 -0.77 -15.87
N PHE A 167 5.07 -1.78 -15.06
CA PHE A 167 4.22 -1.64 -13.88
C PHE A 167 5.05 -1.01 -12.76
N VAL A 168 4.61 0.14 -12.23
CA VAL A 168 5.41 0.90 -11.26
C VAL A 168 4.67 0.98 -9.92
N ILE A 169 5.33 0.56 -8.85
CA ILE A 169 4.81 0.54 -7.49
C ILE A 169 5.52 1.63 -6.70
N GLY A 170 4.75 2.56 -6.13
CA GLY A 170 5.25 3.63 -5.28
C GLY A 170 4.74 3.43 -3.85
N ASN A 171 5.67 3.15 -2.94
CA ASN A 171 5.36 2.86 -1.54
C ASN A 171 5.42 4.12 -0.69
N CYS A 172 4.32 4.50 -0.05
CA CYS A 172 4.15 5.69 0.79
C CYS A 172 4.72 6.98 0.14
N GLN A 173 5.92 7.41 0.53
CA GLN A 173 6.58 8.59 -0.03
C GLN A 173 6.92 8.40 -1.51
N GLY A 174 7.30 7.19 -1.93
CA GLY A 174 7.56 6.86 -3.33
C GLY A 174 6.29 6.94 -4.20
N GLY A 175 5.10 6.78 -3.61
CA GLY A 175 3.83 6.87 -4.32
C GLY A 175 3.47 8.28 -4.78
N TRP A 176 3.67 9.31 -3.95
CA TRP A 176 3.43 10.67 -4.43
C TRP A 176 4.51 11.11 -5.43
N ALA A 177 5.75 10.63 -5.29
CA ALA A 177 6.80 10.88 -6.29
C ALA A 177 6.42 10.26 -7.65
N LEU A 178 5.94 9.01 -7.64
CA LEU A 178 5.40 8.33 -8.81
C LEU A 178 4.18 9.05 -9.41
N ALA A 179 3.25 9.53 -8.58
CA ALA A 179 2.09 10.28 -9.05
C ALA A 179 2.51 11.57 -9.78
N MET A 180 3.50 12.31 -9.26
CA MET A 180 4.04 13.48 -9.96
C MET A 180 4.74 13.10 -11.27
N LEU A 181 5.60 12.08 -11.25
CA LEU A 181 6.33 11.61 -12.43
C LEU A 181 5.38 11.14 -13.54
N ALA A 182 4.36 10.36 -13.21
CA ALA A 182 3.34 9.92 -14.15
C ALA A 182 2.43 11.06 -14.66
N SER A 183 2.39 12.20 -13.96
CA SER A 183 1.65 13.40 -14.38
C SER A 183 2.41 14.24 -15.41
N VAL A 184 3.75 14.25 -15.36
CA VAL A 184 4.60 14.99 -16.31
C VAL A 184 5.17 14.13 -17.43
N ALA A 185 5.29 12.81 -17.22
CA ALA A 185 5.82 11.84 -18.16
C ALA A 185 4.89 10.60 -18.33
N PRO A 186 3.61 10.78 -18.71
CA PRO A 186 2.63 9.68 -18.84
C PRO A 186 2.99 8.66 -19.93
N GLU A 187 3.95 8.95 -20.81
CA GLU A 187 4.52 8.01 -21.78
C GLU A 187 5.41 6.94 -21.14
N LEU A 188 5.99 7.18 -19.95
CA LEU A 188 6.89 6.23 -19.29
C LEU A 188 6.17 5.11 -18.54
N CYS A 189 5.12 5.41 -17.78
CA CYS A 189 4.48 4.45 -16.87
C CYS A 189 3.39 3.61 -17.56
N GLY A 190 3.39 2.30 -17.28
CA GLY A 190 2.19 1.45 -17.38
C GLY A 190 1.25 1.73 -16.20
N PRO A 191 0.40 0.77 -15.78
CA PRO A 191 -0.37 0.93 -14.55
C PRO A 191 0.54 1.29 -13.36
N ILE A 192 0.02 2.09 -12.42
CA ILE A 192 0.75 2.50 -11.22
C ILE A 192 0.01 2.02 -9.96
N LEU A 193 0.77 1.56 -8.96
CA LEU A 193 0.25 1.18 -7.65
C LEU A 193 0.75 2.14 -6.59
N LEU A 194 -0.20 2.80 -5.92
CA LEU A 194 0.02 3.78 -4.86
C LEU A 194 -0.34 3.12 -3.52
N ALA A 195 0.64 2.47 -2.91
CA ALA A 195 0.46 1.69 -1.69
C ALA A 195 0.72 2.54 -0.45
N GLY A 196 -0.29 2.69 0.42
CA GLY A 196 -0.20 3.52 1.64
C GLY A 196 0.23 4.96 1.37
N THR A 197 -0.21 5.54 0.24
CA THR A 197 0.32 6.78 -0.33
C THR A 197 -0.58 7.98 -0.03
N PRO A 198 -0.12 9.00 0.73
CA PRO A 198 -0.91 10.19 1.01
C PRO A 198 -0.87 11.18 -0.16
N LEU A 199 -2.05 11.64 -0.58
CA LEU A 199 -2.25 12.59 -1.69
C LEU A 199 -3.10 13.81 -1.28
N SER A 200 -4.18 13.63 -0.51
CA SER A 200 -4.93 14.74 0.10
C SER A 200 -4.54 14.88 1.56
N TYR A 201 -3.58 15.76 1.84
CA TYR A 201 -2.86 15.79 3.13
C TYR A 201 -3.67 16.36 4.29
N TRP A 202 -4.76 17.07 4.00
CA TRP A 202 -5.67 17.65 5.01
C TRP A 202 -6.85 16.73 5.37
N ALA A 203 -7.14 15.72 4.53
CA ALA A 203 -8.31 14.85 4.70
C ALA A 203 -8.22 13.95 5.96
N GLY A 204 -9.37 13.51 6.47
CA GLY A 204 -9.47 12.49 7.52
C GLY A 204 -10.40 12.82 8.68
N VAL A 205 -11.26 11.85 8.99
CA VAL A 205 -12.26 11.82 10.06
C VAL A 205 -11.81 12.40 11.42
N THR A 206 -12.65 13.26 12.00
CA THR A 206 -12.48 13.85 13.34
C THR A 206 -12.35 12.76 14.42
N GLY A 207 -11.44 12.95 15.38
CA GLY A 207 -11.22 12.02 16.49
C GLY A 207 -10.50 10.71 16.15
N LYS A 208 -10.09 10.48 14.89
CA LYS A 208 -9.37 9.26 14.46
C LYS A 208 -7.90 9.48 14.09
N TYR A 209 -7.60 10.54 13.34
CA TYR A 209 -6.33 10.67 12.60
C TYR A 209 -5.56 11.94 12.99
N PRO A 210 -4.99 12.01 14.22
CA PRO A 210 -4.43 13.23 14.79
C PRO A 210 -3.16 13.74 14.08
N MET A 211 -2.50 12.91 13.25
CA MET A 211 -1.24 13.29 12.59
C MET A 211 -1.39 14.59 11.77
N ARG A 212 -2.48 14.77 11.03
CA ARG A 212 -2.68 15.94 10.15
C ARG A 212 -2.55 17.28 10.89
N TYR A 213 -2.98 17.34 12.14
CA TYR A 213 -2.92 18.55 12.96
C TYR A 213 -1.49 18.98 13.32
N SER A 214 -0.51 18.09 13.24
CA SER A 214 0.90 18.34 13.64
C SER A 214 1.52 19.55 12.94
N GLY A 215 1.17 19.80 11.67
CA GLY A 215 1.66 20.96 10.93
C GLY A 215 1.21 22.28 11.55
N GLY A 216 -0.07 22.40 11.91
CA GLY A 216 -0.61 23.56 12.62
C GLY A 216 -0.06 23.69 14.04
N MET A 217 0.02 22.58 14.77
CA MET A 217 0.48 22.59 16.17
C MET A 217 1.98 22.93 16.34
N LEU A 218 2.78 22.81 15.28
CA LEU A 218 4.17 23.30 15.23
C LEU A 218 4.30 24.74 14.69
N GLY A 219 3.19 25.40 14.36
CA GLY A 219 3.19 26.72 13.71
C GLY A 219 3.69 26.69 12.26
N GLY A 220 3.61 25.54 11.59
CA GLY A 220 3.99 25.36 10.20
C GLY A 220 5.37 24.75 9.94
N THR A 221 5.81 24.88 8.69
CA THR A 221 6.97 24.19 8.08
C THR A 221 8.34 24.69 8.53
N TRP A 222 8.40 25.85 9.20
CA TRP A 222 9.65 26.49 9.63
C TRP A 222 10.52 25.58 10.53
N THR A 223 9.90 24.66 11.28
CA THR A 223 10.60 23.67 12.11
C THR A 223 11.47 22.70 11.31
N ALA A 224 11.04 22.31 10.10
CA ALA A 224 11.85 21.49 9.18
C ALA A 224 13.03 22.29 8.62
N SER A 225 12.82 23.59 8.39
CA SER A 225 13.86 24.53 7.94
C SER A 225 14.94 24.71 9.00
N LEU A 226 14.53 24.86 10.26
CA LEU A 226 15.41 24.93 11.43
C LEU A 226 16.23 23.65 11.60
N ALA A 227 15.60 22.47 11.52
CA ALA A 227 16.31 21.19 11.59
C ALA A 227 17.32 21.04 10.43
N GLY A 228 16.98 21.50 9.23
CA GLY A 228 17.88 21.52 8.08
C GLY A 228 19.06 22.48 8.23
N ASP A 229 18.87 23.67 8.80
CA ASP A 229 19.95 24.63 9.04
C ASP A 229 20.89 24.17 10.16
N LEU A 230 20.34 23.71 11.30
CA LEU A 230 21.09 23.10 12.39
C LEU A 230 21.88 21.85 11.94
N GLY A 231 21.31 21.09 11.00
CA GLY A 231 21.93 19.94 10.36
C GLY A 231 22.97 20.29 9.28
N ASN A 232 23.38 21.56 9.18
CA ASN A 232 24.33 22.09 8.19
C ASN A 232 23.87 21.88 6.73
N GLY A 233 22.65 22.35 6.44
CA GLY A 233 22.01 22.21 5.13
C GLY A 233 21.39 20.83 4.86
N LYS A 234 21.49 19.89 5.80
CA LYS A 234 20.94 18.53 5.69
C LYS A 234 19.92 18.27 6.81
N PHE A 235 18.70 17.90 6.42
CA PHE A 235 17.69 17.41 7.36
C PHE A 235 17.99 15.96 7.76
N ASP A 236 17.82 15.64 9.05
CA ASP A 236 18.04 14.30 9.59
C ASP A 236 16.76 13.47 9.61
N GLY A 237 16.74 12.39 8.81
CA GLY A 237 15.61 11.46 8.69
C GLY A 237 15.20 10.81 10.02
N ALA A 238 16.07 10.76 11.02
CA ALA A 238 15.70 10.32 12.37
C ALA A 238 14.59 11.17 13.01
N HIS A 239 14.38 12.42 12.59
CA HIS A 239 13.21 13.20 13.03
C HIS A 239 11.88 12.66 12.48
N LEU A 240 11.87 12.00 11.31
CA LEU A 240 10.68 11.34 10.75
C LEU A 240 10.41 10.03 11.49
N VAL A 241 11.44 9.22 11.74
CA VAL A 241 11.35 7.98 12.55
C VAL A 241 10.80 8.30 13.95
N ASN A 242 11.37 9.30 14.61
CA ASN A 242 10.90 9.80 15.91
C ASN A 242 9.45 10.34 15.89
N ASN A 243 8.88 10.67 14.73
CA ASN A 243 7.47 11.07 14.62
C ASN A 243 6.55 9.86 14.46
N PHE A 244 6.94 8.84 13.69
CA PHE A 244 6.22 7.57 13.64
C PHE A 244 6.18 6.87 15.01
N GLU A 245 7.30 6.87 15.73
CA GLU A 245 7.40 6.29 17.08
C GLU A 245 6.49 6.96 18.12
N LYS A 246 6.13 8.24 17.92
CA LYS A 246 5.19 8.97 18.81
C LYS A 246 3.72 8.61 18.56
N LEU A 247 3.36 8.00 17.43
CA LEU A 247 1.96 7.70 17.09
C LEU A 247 1.38 6.65 18.05
N ASP A 248 2.07 5.51 18.22
CA ASP A 248 1.71 4.48 19.20
C ASP A 248 2.80 4.41 20.29
N PRO A 249 2.75 5.30 21.31
CA PRO A 249 3.70 5.26 22.42
C PRO A 249 3.54 3.97 23.25
N ALA A 250 2.36 3.33 23.24
CA ALA A 250 2.18 2.05 23.88
C ALA A 250 2.97 0.94 23.15
N ASN A 251 3.02 0.96 21.81
CA ASN A 251 3.90 0.06 21.05
C ASN A 251 5.37 0.36 21.25
N THR A 252 5.79 1.61 21.01
CA THR A 252 7.20 2.03 21.06
C THR A 252 7.82 1.82 22.43
N LEU A 253 7.16 2.30 23.49
CA LEU A 253 7.71 2.31 24.85
C LEU A 253 7.44 1.01 25.62
N TRP A 254 6.48 0.18 25.18
CA TRP A 254 6.10 -1.02 25.92
C TRP A 254 5.86 -2.27 25.08
N LYS A 255 4.83 -2.34 24.19
CA LYS A 255 4.44 -3.60 23.52
C LYS A 255 5.61 -4.25 22.77
N LYS A 256 6.41 -3.46 22.03
CA LYS A 256 7.59 -3.90 21.26
C LYS A 256 8.73 -4.42 22.16
N PRO A 257 9.30 -3.62 23.09
CA PRO A 257 10.35 -4.11 24.00
C PRO A 257 9.87 -5.20 24.96
N TYR A 258 8.64 -5.14 25.47
CA TYR A 258 8.07 -6.18 26.34
C TYR A 258 7.90 -7.51 25.60
N ASN A 259 7.43 -7.51 24.34
CA ASN A 259 7.33 -8.73 23.54
C ASN A 259 8.71 -9.37 23.33
N LEU A 260 9.77 -8.58 23.11
CA LEU A 260 11.15 -9.10 23.09
C LEU A 260 11.56 -9.68 24.44
N TYR A 261 11.35 -8.98 25.55
CA TYR A 261 11.70 -9.47 26.89
C TYR A 261 10.96 -10.78 27.22
N ALA A 262 9.63 -10.80 27.08
CA ALA A 262 8.78 -11.93 27.45
C ALA A 262 8.97 -13.17 26.55
N LYS A 263 9.42 -12.98 25.29
CA LYS A 263 9.65 -14.07 24.33
C LYS A 263 11.10 -14.13 23.85
N VAL A 264 12.06 -13.73 24.70
CA VAL A 264 13.47 -13.53 24.30
C VAL A 264 14.12 -14.79 23.70
N ASP A 265 13.63 -15.96 24.09
CA ASP A 265 14.06 -17.28 23.60
C ASP A 265 13.64 -17.57 22.14
N THR A 266 12.74 -16.78 21.54
CA THR A 266 12.26 -16.97 20.14
C THR A 266 12.12 -15.69 19.32
N GLU A 267 11.94 -14.52 19.94
CA GLU A 267 11.67 -13.24 19.26
C GLU A 267 12.92 -12.55 18.69
N ARG A 268 14.12 -12.93 19.17
CA ARG A 268 15.42 -12.28 18.88
C ARG A 268 15.65 -11.99 17.40
N GLU A 269 15.50 -12.99 16.52
CA GLU A 269 15.81 -12.84 15.10
C GLU A 269 14.83 -11.91 14.37
N ARG A 270 13.54 -12.02 14.70
CA ARG A 270 12.47 -11.16 14.17
C ARG A 270 12.68 -9.70 14.59
N TYR A 271 13.06 -9.48 15.85
CA TYR A 271 13.36 -8.16 16.38
C TYR A 271 14.60 -7.53 15.72
N LEU A 272 15.73 -8.25 15.69
CA LEU A 272 16.98 -7.75 15.09
C LEU A 272 16.85 -7.47 13.60
N GLY A 273 16.15 -8.33 12.84
CA GLY A 273 15.87 -8.10 11.43
C GLY A 273 15.11 -6.80 11.18
N PHE A 274 14.06 -6.52 11.97
CA PHE A 274 13.31 -5.25 11.87
C PHE A 274 14.18 -4.05 12.29
N GLU A 275 14.90 -4.15 13.40
CA GLU A 275 15.74 -3.07 13.92
C GLU A 275 16.91 -2.70 13.01
N ARG A 276 17.39 -3.63 12.18
CA ARG A 276 18.41 -3.36 11.15
C ARG A 276 17.93 -2.38 10.09
N TRP A 277 16.64 -2.44 9.71
CA TRP A 277 16.03 -1.44 8.83
C TRP A 277 15.60 -0.17 9.61
N TRP A 278 14.92 -0.34 10.76
CA TRP A 278 14.39 0.77 11.56
C TRP A 278 15.50 1.71 12.09
N GLY A 279 16.68 1.18 12.44
CA GLY A 279 17.86 1.95 12.81
C GLY A 279 18.60 2.59 11.62
N GLY A 280 18.21 2.30 10.39
CA GLY A 280 18.85 2.71 9.13
C GLY A 280 18.58 4.18 8.77
N HIS A 281 18.90 5.12 9.66
CA HIS A 281 18.58 6.54 9.50
C HIS A 281 19.38 7.22 8.36
N TYR A 282 18.68 7.83 7.41
CA TYR A 282 19.23 8.50 6.21
C TYR A 282 19.07 10.03 6.29
N LEU A 283 19.74 10.78 5.40
CA LEU A 283 19.64 12.25 5.32
C LEU A 283 18.91 12.74 4.06
N LEU A 284 18.32 13.93 4.17
CA LEU A 284 17.79 14.71 3.07
C LEU A 284 18.49 16.08 3.03
N ASN A 285 18.53 16.75 1.88
CA ASN A 285 18.87 18.17 1.86
C ASN A 285 17.75 18.96 2.54
N LYS A 286 18.10 20.09 3.16
CA LYS A 286 17.14 21.03 3.74
C LYS A 286 16.04 21.38 2.72
N GLN A 287 16.44 21.71 1.49
CA GLN A 287 15.55 22.08 0.38
C GLN A 287 14.53 20.98 0.03
N GLU A 288 14.91 19.70 0.11
CA GLU A 288 14.00 18.58 -0.14
C GLU A 288 12.90 18.54 0.92
N MET A 289 13.25 18.62 2.20
CA MET A 289 12.28 18.57 3.30
C MET A 289 11.44 19.85 3.42
N GLU A 290 12.03 21.02 3.12
CA GLU A 290 11.29 22.28 2.97
C GLU A 290 10.23 22.18 1.87
N TRP A 291 10.61 21.71 0.68
CA TRP A 291 9.69 21.53 -0.44
C TRP A 291 8.58 20.53 -0.10
N ILE A 292 8.92 19.35 0.46
CA ILE A 292 7.94 18.32 0.84
C ILE A 292 6.93 18.87 1.85
N SER A 293 7.41 19.56 2.89
CA SER A 293 6.52 20.07 3.93
C SER A 293 5.65 21.25 3.46
N GLN A 294 6.20 22.15 2.62
CA GLN A 294 5.49 23.34 2.12
C GLN A 294 4.53 23.04 0.96
N GLN A 295 4.90 22.19 0.01
CA GLN A 295 4.07 21.91 -1.17
C GLN A 295 3.03 20.81 -0.91
N LEU A 296 3.43 19.74 -0.20
CA LEU A 296 2.56 18.59 0.06
C LEU A 296 1.81 18.78 1.38
N PHE A 297 2.44 18.47 2.52
CA PHE A 297 1.72 18.27 3.77
C PHE A 297 0.99 19.51 4.32
N VAL A 298 1.57 20.71 4.19
CA VAL A 298 0.94 21.96 4.65
C VAL A 298 0.29 22.74 3.51
N GLY A 299 0.83 22.68 2.29
CA GLY A 299 0.30 23.38 1.12
C GLY A 299 -0.92 22.72 0.48
N ASN A 300 -0.96 21.38 0.45
CA ASN A 300 -1.90 20.56 -0.33
C ASN A 300 -1.89 20.86 -1.86
N HIS A 301 -0.78 21.40 -2.37
CA HIS A 301 -0.67 21.94 -3.73
C HIS A 301 -0.66 20.89 -4.85
N LEU A 302 -0.48 19.60 -4.52
CA LEU A 302 -0.46 18.51 -5.50
C LEU A 302 -1.83 18.28 -6.12
N VAL A 303 -2.88 18.13 -5.30
CA VAL A 303 -4.27 17.91 -5.77
C VAL A 303 -4.87 19.17 -6.39
N GLU A 304 -4.42 20.36 -5.99
CA GLU A 304 -4.79 21.61 -6.66
C GLU A 304 -4.06 21.83 -8.01
N GLY A 305 -3.10 20.96 -8.35
CA GLY A 305 -2.22 21.11 -9.51
C GLY A 305 -1.47 22.45 -9.52
N LYS A 306 -1.02 22.94 -8.36
CA LYS A 306 -0.28 24.20 -8.22
C LYS A 306 1.25 24.01 -8.27
N ILE A 307 1.71 22.76 -8.24
CA ILE A 307 3.13 22.43 -8.36
C ILE A 307 3.56 22.61 -9.82
N VAL A 308 4.60 23.42 -10.03
CA VAL A 308 5.21 23.70 -11.34
C VAL A 308 6.72 23.57 -11.20
N SER A 309 7.37 22.89 -12.14
CA SER A 309 8.82 22.70 -12.17
C SER A 309 9.58 23.96 -12.60
N SER A 310 10.91 23.97 -12.45
CA SER A 310 11.76 25.07 -12.92
C SER A 310 11.56 25.37 -14.42
N ASP A 311 11.41 24.33 -15.22
CA ASP A 311 11.15 24.33 -16.67
C ASP A 311 9.66 24.45 -17.06
N GLN A 312 8.82 24.90 -16.13
CA GLN A 312 7.39 25.24 -16.32
C GLN A 312 6.44 24.06 -16.63
N HIS A 313 6.87 22.81 -16.39
CA HIS A 313 5.96 21.68 -16.42
C HIS A 313 5.03 21.70 -15.19
N ARG A 314 3.73 21.85 -15.43
CA ARG A 314 2.69 21.77 -14.40
C ARG A 314 2.43 20.32 -14.03
N VAL A 315 2.55 19.99 -12.74
CA VAL A 315 2.13 18.69 -12.21
C VAL A 315 0.61 18.71 -12.05
N ASP A 316 -0.06 17.85 -12.80
CA ASP A 316 -1.52 17.70 -12.76
C ASP A 316 -1.88 16.22 -12.95
N MET A 317 -2.43 15.59 -11.91
CA MET A 317 -2.71 14.15 -11.92
C MET A 317 -3.79 13.74 -12.93
N ARG A 318 -4.53 14.69 -13.52
CA ARG A 318 -5.43 14.44 -14.64
C ARG A 318 -4.68 14.20 -15.95
N ASN A 319 -3.36 14.40 -16.01
CA ASN A 319 -2.51 14.05 -17.15
C ASN A 319 -2.09 12.57 -17.20
N ILE A 320 -2.18 11.83 -16.08
CA ILE A 320 -1.84 10.40 -16.02
C ILE A 320 -2.74 9.62 -17.01
N ARG A 321 -2.17 8.78 -17.89
CA ARG A 321 -2.95 8.03 -18.93
C ARG A 321 -2.99 6.52 -18.72
N SER A 322 -2.40 6.03 -17.64
CA SER A 322 -2.37 4.61 -17.25
C SER A 322 -3.15 4.39 -15.95
N PRO A 323 -3.72 3.18 -15.73
CA PRO A 323 -4.57 2.93 -14.56
C PRO A 323 -3.88 3.23 -13.24
N ILE A 324 -4.60 3.89 -12.34
CA ILE A 324 -4.15 4.25 -10.99
C ILE A 324 -4.78 3.27 -10.01
N ILE A 325 -3.97 2.39 -9.43
CA ILE A 325 -4.37 1.49 -8.35
C ILE A 325 -3.98 2.14 -7.03
N VAL A 326 -4.91 2.27 -6.08
CA VAL A 326 -4.67 2.79 -4.74
C VAL A 326 -4.92 1.69 -3.72
N PHE A 327 -3.92 1.37 -2.89
CA PHE A 327 -4.06 0.38 -1.83
C PHE A 327 -3.95 1.04 -0.46
N ALA A 328 -5.06 1.07 0.28
CA ALA A 328 -5.20 1.73 1.56
C ALA A 328 -5.80 0.79 2.62
N SER A 329 -5.73 1.17 3.90
CA SER A 329 -6.34 0.38 4.97
C SER A 329 -6.92 1.22 6.11
N TRP A 330 -8.05 0.76 6.65
CA TRP A 330 -8.60 1.24 7.91
C TRP A 330 -7.72 0.98 9.13
N GLY A 331 -6.72 0.09 9.01
CA GLY A 331 -5.67 -0.10 10.02
C GLY A 331 -4.52 0.90 9.93
N ASP A 332 -4.47 1.72 8.88
CA ASP A 332 -3.44 2.74 8.68
C ASP A 332 -3.80 4.03 9.43
N ASN A 333 -2.89 4.52 10.27
CA ASN A 333 -2.98 5.78 11.02
C ASN A 333 -1.99 6.85 10.55
N ILE A 334 -1.28 6.58 9.45
CA ILE A 334 -0.33 7.46 8.76
C ILE A 334 -0.93 7.91 7.43
N THR A 335 -1.63 7.01 6.73
CA THR A 335 -2.34 7.28 5.48
C THR A 335 -3.65 6.49 5.46
N PRO A 336 -4.68 6.97 6.19
CA PRO A 336 -6.00 6.35 6.18
C PRO A 336 -6.70 6.57 4.82
N PRO A 337 -7.80 5.86 4.52
CA PRO A 337 -8.45 5.88 3.21
C PRO A 337 -8.75 7.29 2.66
N GLN A 338 -9.10 8.23 3.52
CA GLN A 338 -9.42 9.61 3.18
C GLN A 338 -8.19 10.33 2.56
N GLN A 339 -7.00 10.15 3.14
CA GLN A 339 -5.77 10.76 2.62
C GLN A 339 -5.26 10.06 1.34
N ALA A 340 -5.62 8.80 1.16
CA ALA A 340 -5.32 8.01 -0.02
C ALA A 340 -6.30 8.24 -1.19
N LEU A 341 -7.51 8.75 -0.94
CA LEU A 341 -8.61 8.76 -1.93
C LEU A 341 -9.34 10.11 -2.12
N ASN A 342 -9.34 11.04 -1.17
CA ASN A 342 -10.07 12.32 -1.32
C ASN A 342 -9.54 13.19 -2.48
N TRP A 343 -8.36 12.87 -3.04
CA TRP A 343 -7.82 13.49 -4.25
C TRP A 343 -8.69 13.23 -5.48
N ILE A 344 -9.53 12.19 -5.44
CA ILE A 344 -10.48 11.85 -6.50
C ILE A 344 -11.60 12.92 -6.54
N PRO A 345 -12.37 13.21 -5.47
CA PRO A 345 -13.28 14.35 -5.42
C PRO A 345 -12.59 15.73 -5.48
N ASP A 346 -11.28 15.86 -5.21
CA ASP A 346 -10.54 17.11 -5.44
C ASP A 346 -10.31 17.40 -6.94
N LEU A 347 -10.26 16.37 -7.79
CA LEU A 347 -9.93 16.48 -9.23
C LEU A 347 -11.10 16.23 -10.18
N TYR A 348 -12.15 15.54 -9.72
CA TYR A 348 -13.25 15.05 -10.56
C TYR A 348 -14.62 15.27 -9.91
N ASP A 349 -15.53 15.96 -10.60
CA ASP A 349 -16.86 16.29 -10.06
C ASP A 349 -17.76 15.05 -9.82
N ASN A 350 -17.53 13.97 -10.57
CA ASN A 350 -18.28 12.70 -10.57
C ASN A 350 -17.54 11.66 -11.46
N ALA A 351 -18.00 10.42 -11.55
CA ALA A 351 -17.26 9.44 -12.36
C ALA A 351 -17.47 9.58 -13.89
N GLU A 352 -18.44 10.36 -14.39
CA GLU A 352 -18.40 10.78 -15.82
C GLU A 352 -17.20 11.68 -16.10
N ASP A 353 -16.73 12.49 -15.14
CA ASP A 353 -15.51 13.29 -15.30
C ASP A 353 -14.25 12.42 -15.41
N ILE A 354 -14.19 11.36 -14.61
CA ILE A 354 -13.14 10.33 -14.66
C ILE A 354 -13.18 9.62 -16.04
N ARG A 355 -14.38 9.27 -16.52
CA ARG A 355 -14.63 8.64 -17.84
C ARG A 355 -14.28 9.59 -19.00
N ASP A 356 -14.64 10.87 -18.91
CA ASP A 356 -14.30 11.93 -19.85
C ASP A 356 -12.78 12.16 -19.93
N ASN A 357 -12.06 12.02 -18.82
CA ASN A 357 -10.59 12.09 -18.77
C ASN A 357 -9.89 10.79 -19.23
N GLU A 358 -10.66 9.77 -19.64
CA GLU A 358 -10.16 8.45 -20.04
C GLU A 358 -9.38 7.71 -18.94
N GLN A 359 -9.59 8.12 -17.68
CA GLN A 359 -8.86 7.60 -16.54
C GLN A 359 -9.51 6.34 -15.99
N THR A 360 -8.69 5.39 -15.56
CA THR A 360 -9.11 4.19 -14.85
C THR A 360 -8.55 4.26 -13.43
N ILE A 361 -9.41 4.48 -12.43
CA ILE A 361 -9.01 4.54 -11.02
C ILE A 361 -9.59 3.32 -10.31
N ILE A 362 -8.72 2.57 -9.63
CA ILE A 362 -9.07 1.38 -8.87
C ILE A 362 -8.59 1.60 -7.43
N TYR A 363 -9.43 1.35 -6.43
CA TYR A 363 -9.02 1.38 -5.03
C TYR A 363 -9.32 0.04 -4.31
N CYS A 364 -8.52 -0.31 -3.32
CA CYS A 364 -8.80 -1.44 -2.43
C CYS A 364 -8.66 -1.01 -0.96
N LEU A 365 -9.68 -1.32 -0.15
CA LEU A 365 -9.73 -1.01 1.28
C LEU A 365 -9.52 -2.27 2.12
N HIS A 366 -8.31 -2.47 2.63
CA HIS A 366 -8.10 -3.54 3.60
C HIS A 366 -8.57 -3.12 5.01
N ASN A 367 -9.13 -4.04 5.78
CA ASN A 367 -9.83 -3.71 7.03
C ASN A 367 -8.92 -3.50 8.26
N LYS A 368 -7.70 -4.04 8.28
CA LYS A 368 -6.92 -4.20 9.54
C LYS A 368 -5.39 -4.10 9.43
N VAL A 369 -4.83 -3.71 8.29
CA VAL A 369 -3.36 -3.69 8.14
C VAL A 369 -2.83 -2.29 8.46
N GLY A 370 -1.83 -2.21 9.35
CA GLY A 370 -1.15 -0.95 9.61
C GLY A 370 -0.19 -0.59 8.48
N HIS A 371 0.14 0.69 8.35
CA HIS A 371 0.94 1.29 7.27
C HIS A 371 2.04 0.39 6.69
N LEU A 372 3.02 -0.02 7.51
CA LEU A 372 4.14 -0.87 7.07
C LEU A 372 3.69 -2.23 6.52
N GLY A 373 2.59 -2.78 7.02
CA GLY A 373 2.06 -4.06 6.56
C GLY A 373 1.41 -4.00 5.18
N ILE A 374 1.15 -2.81 4.62
CA ILE A 374 0.66 -2.63 3.25
C ILE A 374 1.71 -3.08 2.23
N PHE A 375 2.99 -2.78 2.46
CA PHE A 375 4.10 -3.08 1.53
C PHE A 375 5.12 -4.11 2.07
N VAL A 376 5.19 -4.36 3.38
CA VAL A 376 6.11 -5.37 3.96
C VAL A 376 5.43 -6.76 4.04
N SER A 377 4.96 -7.27 2.90
CA SER A 377 4.22 -8.53 2.82
C SER A 377 5.05 -9.73 3.28
N ALA A 378 4.60 -10.33 4.39
CA ALA A 378 4.59 -11.78 4.62
C ALA A 378 3.47 -12.06 5.63
N GLY A 379 2.25 -12.05 5.11
CA GLY A 379 1.04 -11.85 5.88
C GLY A 379 -0.06 -11.31 4.98
N ILE A 380 -1.04 -10.61 5.58
CA ILE A 380 -2.34 -10.37 4.96
C ILE A 380 -2.23 -9.74 3.55
N ALA A 381 -1.49 -8.62 3.42
CA ALA A 381 -1.29 -7.89 2.17
C ALA A 381 -0.64 -8.66 1.00
N ASN A 382 -0.05 -9.84 1.24
CA ASN A 382 0.47 -10.71 0.18
C ASN A 382 -0.68 -11.11 -0.78
N ARG A 383 -1.89 -11.32 -0.26
CA ARG A 383 -3.10 -11.58 -1.05
C ARG A 383 -3.36 -10.45 -2.04
N GLU A 384 -3.51 -9.22 -1.55
CA GLU A 384 -3.83 -8.06 -2.37
C GLU A 384 -2.79 -7.84 -3.49
N HIS A 385 -1.50 -7.92 -3.18
CA HIS A 385 -0.42 -7.80 -4.18
C HIS A 385 -0.38 -8.96 -5.18
N SER A 386 -0.63 -10.20 -4.74
CA SER A 386 -0.74 -11.39 -5.61
C SER A 386 -1.84 -11.22 -6.66
N GLU A 387 -3.02 -10.77 -6.24
CA GLU A 387 -4.17 -10.64 -7.13
C GLU A 387 -4.02 -9.41 -8.05
N PHE A 388 -3.47 -8.29 -7.56
CA PHE A 388 -3.12 -7.16 -8.44
C PHE A 388 -2.11 -7.56 -9.51
N ALA A 389 -1.03 -8.26 -9.16
CA ALA A 389 -0.04 -8.76 -10.11
C ALA A 389 -0.67 -9.71 -11.15
N SER A 390 -1.52 -10.63 -10.70
CA SER A 390 -2.18 -11.63 -11.54
C SER A 390 -3.23 -11.03 -12.49
N ALA A 391 -3.87 -9.92 -12.09
CA ALA A 391 -4.90 -9.21 -12.86
C ALA A 391 -4.39 -7.96 -13.61
N LEU A 392 -3.07 -7.68 -13.65
CA LEU A 392 -2.51 -6.49 -14.30
C LEU A 392 -2.99 -6.28 -15.75
N ASP A 393 -3.17 -7.37 -16.50
CA ASP A 393 -3.59 -7.30 -17.90
C ASP A 393 -5.09 -6.94 -18.05
N LEU A 394 -5.92 -7.31 -17.06
CA LEU A 394 -7.33 -6.87 -16.97
C LEU A 394 -7.40 -5.40 -16.56
N ILE A 395 -6.64 -5.03 -15.51
CA ILE A 395 -6.52 -3.65 -15.03
C ILE A 395 -6.10 -2.70 -16.16
N ASP A 396 -5.20 -3.15 -17.04
CA ASP A 396 -4.69 -2.33 -18.15
C ASP A 396 -5.71 -2.09 -19.26
N VAL A 397 -6.63 -3.04 -19.53
CA VAL A 397 -7.73 -2.87 -20.50
C VAL A 397 -9.04 -2.38 -19.87
N LEU A 398 -9.10 -2.26 -18.54
CA LEU A 398 -10.32 -1.91 -17.81
C LEU A 398 -10.84 -0.54 -18.26
N ALA A 399 -12.14 -0.48 -18.55
CA ALA A 399 -12.81 0.72 -19.03
C ALA A 399 -12.55 1.94 -18.11
N PRO A 400 -12.50 3.17 -18.66
CA PRO A 400 -12.42 4.37 -17.83
C PRO A 400 -13.56 4.46 -16.80
N GLY A 401 -13.24 4.93 -15.60
CA GLY A 401 -14.16 4.98 -14.46
C GLY A 401 -13.44 4.81 -13.11
N LEU A 402 -14.25 4.78 -12.05
CA LEU A 402 -13.84 4.52 -10.68
C LEU A 402 -14.34 3.14 -10.24
N TYR A 403 -13.47 2.35 -9.62
CA TYR A 403 -13.74 0.97 -9.22
C TYR A 403 -13.19 0.64 -7.83
N GLU A 404 -13.93 -0.18 -7.08
CA GLU A 404 -13.43 -0.89 -5.90
C GLU A 404 -12.97 -2.30 -6.29
N ALA A 405 -11.72 -2.63 -5.97
CA ALA A 405 -11.15 -3.97 -6.09
C ALA A 405 -11.52 -4.82 -4.86
N VAL A 406 -12.56 -5.63 -5.00
CA VAL A 406 -13.03 -6.57 -3.98
C VAL A 406 -12.36 -7.93 -4.22
N ILE A 407 -11.71 -8.48 -3.20
CA ILE A 407 -10.99 -9.77 -3.29
C ILE A 407 -11.63 -10.79 -2.34
N GLU A 408 -12.19 -11.86 -2.91
CA GLU A 408 -12.90 -12.93 -2.21
C GLU A 408 -12.15 -14.27 -2.28
N ASP A 409 -12.39 -15.16 -1.31
CA ASP A 409 -11.99 -16.57 -1.40
C ASP A 409 -12.89 -17.33 -2.40
N VAL A 410 -12.29 -18.12 -3.30
CA VAL A 410 -13.03 -19.03 -4.19
C VAL A 410 -13.73 -20.10 -3.34
N ALA A 411 -15.06 -20.12 -3.38
CA ALA A 411 -15.83 -21.22 -2.79
C ALA A 411 -15.72 -22.49 -3.67
N PRO A 412 -15.69 -23.70 -3.09
CA PRO A 412 -15.73 -24.94 -3.86
C PRO A 412 -16.95 -24.98 -4.79
N ASN A 413 -16.74 -25.32 -6.06
CA ASN A 413 -17.75 -25.35 -7.12
C ASN A 413 -18.28 -23.95 -7.54
N THR A 414 -17.45 -22.90 -7.46
CA THR A 414 -17.78 -21.60 -8.08
C THR A 414 -17.84 -21.73 -9.61
N PRO A 415 -18.85 -21.20 -10.32
CA PRO A 415 -18.90 -21.24 -11.79
C PRO A 415 -17.69 -20.57 -12.43
N GLY A 416 -17.12 -21.17 -13.50
CA GLY A 416 -15.97 -20.62 -14.20
C GLY A 416 -14.65 -20.66 -13.40
N GLN A 417 -14.54 -21.52 -12.38
CA GLN A 417 -13.33 -21.71 -11.57
C GLN A 417 -12.09 -22.09 -12.40
N GLU A 418 -12.28 -22.72 -13.56
CA GLU A 418 -11.26 -23.04 -14.56
C GLU A 418 -10.59 -21.80 -15.21
N TYR A 419 -11.20 -20.61 -15.10
CA TYR A 419 -10.67 -19.34 -15.60
C TYR A 419 -9.98 -18.49 -14.52
N ILE A 420 -9.84 -18.99 -13.29
CA ILE A 420 -9.25 -18.28 -12.13
C ILE A 420 -7.87 -18.86 -11.79
N LYS A 421 -6.88 -17.99 -11.55
CA LYS A 421 -5.50 -18.40 -11.24
C LYS A 421 -5.24 -18.50 -9.73
N GLY A 422 -5.79 -19.54 -9.10
CA GLY A 422 -5.41 -19.90 -7.73
C GLY A 422 -6.59 -19.98 -6.78
N ARG A 423 -6.55 -19.21 -5.68
CA ARG A 423 -7.48 -19.33 -4.55
C ARG A 423 -8.45 -18.16 -4.41
N TYR A 424 -8.14 -17.00 -4.97
CA TYR A 424 -8.96 -15.80 -4.81
C TYR A 424 -9.63 -15.41 -6.13
N ILE A 425 -10.65 -14.55 -6.06
CA ILE A 425 -11.22 -13.83 -7.20
C ILE A 425 -11.09 -12.36 -6.90
N ILE A 426 -10.56 -11.60 -7.86
CA ILE A 426 -10.65 -10.14 -7.85
C ILE A 426 -11.82 -9.68 -8.74
N ARG A 427 -12.67 -8.82 -8.18
CA ARG A 427 -13.74 -8.12 -8.91
C ARG A 427 -13.53 -6.62 -8.81
N PHE A 428 -13.86 -5.92 -9.89
CA PHE A 428 -13.87 -4.47 -9.97
C PHE A 428 -15.32 -4.01 -9.98
N GLU A 429 -15.83 -3.62 -8.82
CA GLU A 429 -17.16 -3.03 -8.69
C GLU A 429 -17.10 -1.55 -9.03
N ALA A 430 -17.94 -1.08 -9.93
CA ALA A 430 -18.05 0.34 -10.25
C ALA A 430 -18.55 1.13 -9.04
N ARG A 431 -17.99 2.34 -8.88
CA ARG A 431 -18.29 3.28 -7.81
C ARG A 431 -18.43 4.69 -8.38
N GLU A 432 -19.10 5.55 -7.63
CA GLU A 432 -19.20 6.98 -7.92
C GLU A 432 -18.39 7.80 -6.90
N VAL A 433 -18.09 9.06 -7.23
CA VAL A 433 -17.28 9.93 -6.36
C VAL A 433 -17.94 10.16 -4.98
N ALA A 434 -19.26 10.02 -4.90
CA ALA A 434 -20.01 10.03 -3.65
C ALA A 434 -19.63 8.87 -2.70
N ASP A 435 -19.23 7.71 -3.21
CA ASP A 435 -18.82 6.56 -2.39
C ASP A 435 -17.47 6.83 -1.69
N ILE A 436 -16.58 7.60 -2.35
CA ILE A 436 -15.32 8.06 -1.74
C ILE A 436 -15.59 9.09 -0.64
N LEU A 437 -16.49 10.05 -0.90
CA LEU A 437 -16.87 11.06 0.08
C LEU A 437 -17.59 10.44 1.30
N ALA A 438 -18.30 9.33 1.12
CA ALA A 438 -18.93 8.57 2.20
C ALA A 438 -17.93 7.81 3.11
N LEU A 439 -16.62 7.84 2.81
CA LEU A 439 -15.57 7.33 3.69
C LEU A 439 -15.21 8.33 4.81
N ASP A 440 -15.55 9.62 4.67
CA ASP A 440 -15.21 10.69 5.62
C ASP A 440 -16.40 11.11 6.51
N ASP A 441 -16.16 11.95 7.54
CA ASP A 441 -17.24 12.52 8.38
C ASP A 441 -17.67 13.96 7.99
N GLY A 442 -16.98 14.54 7.01
CA GLY A 442 -17.23 15.86 6.44
C GLY A 442 -15.99 16.37 5.70
N ARG A 443 -16.01 17.63 5.23
CA ARG A 443 -14.83 18.36 4.71
C ARG A 443 -14.79 19.85 5.10
N GLU A 444 -15.70 20.33 5.95
CA GLU A 444 -15.70 21.74 6.41
C GLU A 444 -14.53 22.07 7.34
N ASP A 445 -14.04 21.06 8.07
CA ASP A 445 -12.87 21.09 8.93
C ASP A 445 -11.56 21.26 8.16
N GLU A 446 -11.48 20.81 6.90
CA GLU A 446 -10.32 21.03 6.03
C GLU A 446 -10.00 22.53 5.86
N ARG A 447 -10.98 23.42 6.06
CA ARG A 447 -10.80 24.87 5.95
C ARG A 447 -9.91 25.45 7.04
N ALA A 448 -9.83 24.79 8.21
CA ALA A 448 -8.85 25.14 9.24
C ALA A 448 -7.42 25.00 8.72
N PHE A 449 -7.18 24.08 7.78
CA PHE A 449 -5.87 23.84 7.19
C PHE A 449 -5.48 24.92 6.16
N GLU A 450 -6.43 25.65 5.55
CA GLU A 450 -6.09 26.85 4.80
C GLU A 450 -5.51 27.93 5.75
N ALA A 451 -6.09 28.10 6.95
CA ALA A 451 -5.54 29.00 7.97
C ALA A 451 -4.16 28.52 8.47
N VAL A 452 -3.95 27.21 8.64
CA VAL A 452 -2.62 26.63 8.91
C VAL A 452 -1.62 26.97 7.82
N ARG A 453 -2.00 26.80 6.54
CA ARG A 453 -1.14 27.13 5.39
C ARG A 453 -0.71 28.59 5.43
N ARG A 454 -1.64 29.53 5.68
CA ARG A 454 -1.32 30.96 5.81
C ARG A 454 -0.41 31.28 6.99
N VAL A 455 -0.68 30.72 8.17
CA VAL A 455 0.20 30.88 9.34
C VAL A 455 1.60 30.29 9.07
N SER A 456 1.68 29.16 8.35
CA SER A 456 2.93 28.55 7.93
C SER A 456 3.70 29.42 6.93
N GLU A 457 3.04 29.99 5.92
CA GLU A 457 3.64 30.93 4.96
C GLU A 457 4.30 32.12 5.69
N ILE A 458 3.58 32.70 6.66
CA ILE A 458 4.06 33.82 7.49
C ILE A 458 5.27 33.40 8.35
N ASN A 459 5.15 32.32 9.12
CA ASN A 459 6.21 31.85 10.03
C ASN A 459 7.45 31.37 9.28
N GLN A 460 7.27 30.72 8.13
CA GLN A 460 8.36 30.33 7.22
C GLN A 460 9.09 31.55 6.66
N GLY A 461 8.36 32.61 6.28
CA GLY A 461 8.93 33.89 5.85
C GLY A 461 9.74 34.57 6.95
N ILE A 462 9.19 34.66 8.17
CA ILE A 462 9.89 35.22 9.34
C ILE A 462 11.17 34.42 9.64
N TYR A 463 11.06 33.08 9.71
CA TYR A 463 12.20 32.20 9.95
C TYR A 463 13.30 32.41 8.90
N ASN A 464 12.95 32.34 7.61
CA ASN A 464 13.91 32.47 6.50
C ASN A 464 14.56 33.86 6.45
N ARG A 465 13.84 34.92 6.82
CA ARG A 465 14.35 36.30 6.75
C ARG A 465 15.22 36.69 7.93
N PHE A 466 14.89 36.24 9.15
CA PHE A 466 15.50 36.76 10.39
C PHE A 466 16.25 35.71 11.22
N VAL A 467 15.89 34.44 11.16
CA VAL A 467 16.44 33.40 12.05
C VAL A 467 17.42 32.48 11.32
N SER A 468 17.05 31.98 10.13
CA SER A 468 17.89 31.11 9.29
C SER A 468 19.30 31.67 9.06
N PRO A 469 19.53 32.97 8.76
CA PRO A 469 20.89 33.49 8.57
C PRO A 469 21.77 33.34 9.81
N ALA A 470 21.21 33.57 11.01
CA ALA A 470 21.94 33.44 12.28
C ALA A 470 22.23 31.97 12.62
N VAL A 471 21.24 31.07 12.44
CA VAL A 471 21.43 29.62 12.65
C VAL A 471 22.49 29.06 11.70
N ARG A 472 22.45 29.45 10.42
CA ARG A 472 23.44 29.04 9.41
C ARG A 472 24.84 29.60 9.66
N ALA A 473 24.97 30.74 10.34
CA ALA A 473 26.27 31.32 10.69
C ALA A 473 26.98 30.59 11.85
N VAL A 474 26.23 29.89 12.71
CA VAL A 474 26.79 29.08 13.82
C VAL A 474 26.84 27.58 13.53
N SER A 475 26.01 27.10 12.60
CA SER A 475 25.95 25.68 12.22
C SER A 475 27.12 25.28 11.32
N ASN A 476 27.66 24.09 11.56
CA ASN A 476 28.72 23.47 10.76
C ASN A 476 28.59 21.94 10.81
N GLU A 477 29.37 21.21 10.00
CA GLU A 477 29.25 19.75 9.93
C GLU A 477 29.58 19.04 11.26
N ALA A 478 30.46 19.59 12.10
CA ALA A 478 30.75 19.00 13.41
C ALA A 478 29.58 19.18 14.40
N SER A 479 28.99 20.39 14.48
CA SER A 479 27.80 20.61 15.31
C SER A 479 26.61 19.77 14.82
N ALA A 480 26.45 19.67 13.51
CA ALA A 480 25.41 18.85 12.88
C ALA A 480 25.61 17.34 13.14
N GLN A 481 26.85 16.84 13.15
CA GLN A 481 27.15 15.46 13.54
C GLN A 481 26.84 15.21 15.03
N TRP A 482 27.20 16.13 15.93
CA TRP A 482 26.82 16.02 17.34
C TRP A 482 25.30 15.94 17.54
N LEU A 483 24.53 16.83 16.90
CA LEU A 483 23.06 16.79 16.93
C LEU A 483 22.51 15.46 16.39
N ARG A 484 23.05 14.96 15.28
CA ARG A 484 22.67 13.66 14.70
C ARG A 484 22.94 12.49 15.67
N GLN A 485 24.07 12.46 16.37
CA GLN A 485 24.39 11.37 17.30
C GLN A 485 23.69 11.47 18.66
N LEU A 486 23.39 12.69 19.13
CA LEU A 486 22.63 12.94 20.36
C LEU A 486 21.11 12.69 20.20
N ASN A 487 20.62 12.54 18.97
CA ASN A 487 19.25 12.09 18.71
C ASN A 487 19.03 10.71 19.39
N PRO A 488 18.00 10.52 20.24
CA PRO A 488 17.78 9.29 21.01
C PRO A 488 17.88 8.00 20.20
N ALA A 489 17.39 7.99 18.96
CA ALA A 489 17.41 6.82 18.08
C ALA A 489 18.82 6.40 17.62
N ARG A 490 19.83 7.26 17.73
CA ARG A 490 21.26 6.87 17.57
C ARG A 490 21.95 6.69 18.91
N LEU A 491 21.63 7.54 19.88
CA LEU A 491 22.23 7.50 21.21
C LEU A 491 21.98 6.16 21.92
N GLU A 492 20.75 5.61 21.89
CA GLU A 492 20.46 4.30 22.49
C GLU A 492 21.27 3.16 21.84
N ARG A 493 21.43 3.19 20.50
CA ARG A 493 22.13 2.17 19.72
C ARG A 493 23.65 2.29 19.84
N THR A 494 24.14 3.43 20.36
CA THR A 494 25.56 3.67 20.64
C THR A 494 25.91 3.31 22.09
N LEU A 495 25.07 3.71 23.05
CA LEU A 495 25.26 3.41 24.48
C LEU A 495 25.10 1.92 24.81
N ILE A 496 24.21 1.21 24.10
CA ILE A 496 23.96 -0.22 24.27
C ILE A 496 24.63 -0.97 23.11
N SER A 497 25.97 -1.01 23.10
CA SER A 497 26.77 -1.57 22.00
C SER A 497 28.16 -2.01 22.45
N PRO A 498 28.97 -2.68 21.60
CA PRO A 498 30.37 -2.98 21.85
C PRO A 498 31.28 -1.77 22.14
N LEU A 499 30.83 -0.54 21.85
CA LEU A 499 31.57 0.69 22.16
C LEU A 499 31.48 1.10 23.65
N ASN A 500 30.67 0.41 24.46
CA ASN A 500 30.53 0.66 25.89
C ASN A 500 31.23 -0.43 26.72
N PRO A 501 32.45 -0.18 27.26
CA PRO A 501 33.22 -1.20 27.99
C PRO A 501 32.50 -1.74 29.24
N TRP A 502 31.57 -0.98 29.81
CA TRP A 502 30.78 -1.41 30.97
C TRP A 502 29.86 -2.60 30.66
N LEU A 503 29.58 -2.89 29.37
CA LEU A 503 28.79 -4.03 28.94
C LEU A 503 29.63 -5.30 28.68
N GLY A 504 30.95 -5.29 28.90
CA GLY A 504 31.83 -6.43 28.61
C GLY A 504 31.48 -7.74 29.34
N TRP A 505 30.76 -7.68 30.46
CA TRP A 505 30.27 -8.86 31.19
C TRP A 505 29.02 -9.51 30.55
N LEU A 506 28.30 -8.77 29.71
CA LEU A 506 26.97 -9.14 29.22
C LEU A 506 27.01 -10.37 28.30
N LYS A 507 28.01 -10.45 27.42
CA LYS A 507 28.17 -11.57 26.48
C LYS A 507 28.40 -12.91 27.19
N PRO A 508 29.42 -13.07 28.07
CA PRO A 508 29.59 -14.28 28.86
C PRO A 508 28.38 -14.62 29.75
N ALA A 509 27.72 -13.61 30.33
CA ALA A 509 26.52 -13.82 31.14
C ALA A 509 25.35 -14.37 30.30
N ALA A 510 25.12 -13.82 29.10
CA ALA A 510 24.07 -14.28 28.19
C ALA A 510 24.35 -15.67 27.61
N GLU A 511 25.61 -16.01 27.34
CA GLU A 511 26.02 -17.38 26.95
C GLU A 511 25.80 -18.38 28.09
N TYR A 512 26.20 -18.04 29.32
CA TYR A 512 25.93 -18.86 30.50
C TYR A 512 24.42 -19.07 30.72
N VAL A 513 23.62 -18.01 30.62
CA VAL A 513 22.16 -18.07 30.75
C VAL A 513 21.54 -18.92 29.63
N ARG A 514 21.99 -18.82 28.37
CA ARG A 514 21.52 -19.70 27.28
C ARG A 514 21.80 -21.18 27.56
N ALA A 515 22.98 -21.49 28.12
CA ALA A 515 23.37 -22.86 28.42
C ALA A 515 22.61 -23.48 29.61
N HIS A 516 22.15 -22.66 30.57
CA HIS A 516 21.50 -23.11 31.82
C HIS A 516 20.02 -22.70 31.95
N ARG A 517 19.44 -22.18 30.86
CA ARG A 517 18.12 -21.55 30.76
C ARG A 517 17.00 -22.34 31.45
N GLN A 518 16.28 -21.71 32.37
CA GLN A 518 15.15 -22.28 33.10
C GLN A 518 13.91 -21.38 32.99
N PRO A 519 13.12 -21.50 31.90
CA PRO A 519 11.86 -20.77 31.74
C PRO A 519 10.83 -21.20 32.78
N VAL A 520 10.09 -20.25 33.34
CA VAL A 520 9.01 -20.52 34.29
C VAL A 520 7.77 -21.04 33.55
N SER A 521 6.96 -21.86 34.21
CA SER A 521 5.67 -22.27 33.64
C SER A 521 4.74 -21.06 33.46
N ALA A 522 4.01 -21.01 32.34
CA ALA A 522 2.96 -20.02 32.10
C ALA A 522 1.80 -20.09 33.12
N ASP A 523 1.71 -21.18 33.89
CA ASP A 523 0.78 -21.32 35.02
C ASP A 523 1.26 -20.66 36.32
N ASN A 524 2.50 -20.15 36.35
CA ASN A 524 3.04 -19.45 37.52
C ASN A 524 2.22 -18.16 37.82
N PRO A 525 1.74 -17.96 39.06
CA PRO A 525 0.96 -16.78 39.43
C PRO A 525 1.66 -15.45 39.14
N LEU A 526 2.99 -15.36 39.30
CA LEU A 526 3.77 -14.14 39.03
C LEU A 526 3.96 -13.89 37.54
N TRP A 527 4.07 -14.94 36.72
CA TRP A 527 4.03 -14.78 35.25
C TRP A 527 2.68 -14.22 34.79
N ARG A 528 1.57 -14.78 35.30
CA ARG A 528 0.22 -14.28 35.02
C ARG A 528 0.00 -12.84 35.51
N LEU A 529 0.61 -12.46 36.65
CA LEU A 529 0.60 -11.08 37.15
C LEU A 529 1.45 -10.14 36.27
N GLN A 530 2.60 -10.58 35.77
CA GLN A 530 3.45 -9.83 34.84
C GLN A 530 2.71 -9.54 33.52
N GLU A 531 2.00 -10.52 32.95
CA GLU A 531 1.18 -10.33 31.77
C GLU A 531 0.00 -9.37 32.02
N GLN A 532 -0.67 -9.47 33.18
CA GLN A 532 -1.73 -8.51 33.57
C GLN A 532 -1.19 -7.09 33.73
N TRP A 533 -0.02 -6.93 34.37
CA TRP A 533 0.67 -5.64 34.50
C TRP A 533 1.07 -5.08 33.13
N SER A 534 1.57 -5.92 32.23
CA SER A 534 1.91 -5.52 30.86
C SER A 534 0.68 -5.08 30.06
N GLY A 535 -0.46 -5.77 30.24
CA GLY A 535 -1.75 -5.37 29.69
C GLY A 535 -2.28 -4.06 30.28
N TRP A 536 -2.02 -3.78 31.56
CA TRP A 536 -2.37 -2.52 32.22
C TRP A 536 -1.47 -1.36 31.76
N MET A 537 -0.15 -1.55 31.69
CA MET A 537 0.81 -0.59 31.13
C MET A 537 0.46 -0.23 29.68
N THR A 538 0.14 -1.25 28.88
CA THR A 538 -0.37 -1.10 27.51
C THR A 538 -1.60 -0.20 27.48
N GLN A 539 -2.65 -0.55 28.21
CA GLN A 539 -3.90 0.24 28.27
C GLN A 539 -3.68 1.67 28.81
N SER A 540 -2.75 1.88 29.75
CA SER A 540 -2.44 3.20 30.30
C SER A 540 -1.73 4.09 29.28
N LEU A 541 -0.82 3.52 28.47
CA LEU A 541 -0.15 4.23 27.38
C LEU A 541 -1.07 4.46 26.18
N ASP A 542 -1.94 3.51 25.86
CA ASP A 542 -2.99 3.68 24.83
C ASP A 542 -3.96 4.81 25.25
N ARG A 543 -4.45 4.83 26.50
CA ARG A 543 -5.26 5.95 27.04
C ARG A 543 -4.53 7.29 27.06
N TYR A 544 -3.22 7.30 27.35
CA TYR A 544 -2.42 8.52 27.28
C TYR A 544 -2.34 9.07 25.85
N ARG A 545 -2.13 8.22 24.84
CA ARG A 545 -2.22 8.60 23.42
C ARG A 545 -3.60 9.21 23.14
N ASP A 546 -4.67 8.49 23.46
CA ASP A 546 -6.03 8.90 23.09
C ASP A 546 -6.41 10.26 23.73
N LEU A 547 -6.01 10.50 24.98
CA LEU A 547 -6.17 11.80 25.66
C LEU A 547 -5.29 12.91 25.07
N ARG A 548 -4.02 12.62 24.77
CA ARG A 548 -3.10 13.56 24.11
C ARG A 548 -3.64 13.98 22.75
N ASP A 549 -4.16 13.03 21.99
CA ASP A 549 -4.57 13.24 20.60
C ASP A 549 -5.90 14.00 20.53
N ALA A 550 -6.86 13.68 21.39
CA ALA A 550 -8.07 14.47 21.57
C ALA A 550 -7.78 15.91 22.05
N ALA A 551 -6.84 16.09 22.99
CA ALA A 551 -6.42 17.43 23.43
C ALA A 551 -5.70 18.21 22.32
N THR A 552 -4.91 17.52 21.48
CA THR A 552 -4.21 18.10 20.32
C THR A 552 -5.20 18.59 19.28
N GLU A 553 -6.20 17.75 18.93
CA GLU A 553 -7.29 18.10 18.04
C GLU A 553 -8.15 19.26 18.57
N HIS A 554 -8.53 19.22 19.85
CA HIS A 554 -9.34 20.29 20.45
C HIS A 554 -8.59 21.63 20.49
N CYS A 555 -7.28 21.61 20.76
CA CYS A 555 -6.43 22.80 20.70
C CYS A 555 -6.26 23.31 19.26
N PHE A 556 -6.05 22.41 18.30
CA PHE A 556 -5.98 22.75 16.87
C PHE A 556 -7.27 23.44 16.41
N LYS A 557 -8.44 22.87 16.71
CA LYS A 557 -9.73 23.42 16.32
C LYS A 557 -9.98 24.79 16.98
N ALA A 558 -9.74 24.91 18.29
CA ALA A 558 -9.86 26.18 19.00
C ALA A 558 -8.97 27.32 18.45
N VAL A 559 -7.82 26.99 17.84
CA VAL A 559 -6.93 27.98 17.20
C VAL A 559 -7.33 28.23 15.74
N TYR A 560 -7.47 27.18 14.92
CA TYR A 560 -7.53 27.27 13.46
C TYR A 560 -8.94 27.30 12.86
N GLU A 561 -9.97 26.85 13.58
CA GLU A 561 -11.38 27.10 13.22
C GLU A 561 -11.84 28.50 13.66
N SER A 562 -10.98 29.27 14.35
CA SER A 562 -11.28 30.63 14.82
C SER A 562 -11.51 31.62 13.66
N PRO A 563 -12.72 32.21 13.52
CA PRO A 563 -13.01 33.17 12.46
C PRO A 563 -12.13 34.43 12.52
N TRP A 564 -11.63 34.79 13.71
CA TRP A 564 -10.70 35.89 13.89
C TRP A 564 -9.33 35.57 13.26
N LEU A 565 -8.76 34.40 13.53
CA LEU A 565 -7.48 34.01 12.95
C LEU A 565 -7.58 33.91 11.44
N ALA A 566 -8.62 33.22 10.93
CA ALA A 566 -8.91 33.10 9.51
C ALA A 566 -8.97 34.49 8.81
N SER A 567 -9.67 35.45 9.43
CA SER A 567 -9.77 36.82 8.92
C SER A 567 -8.42 37.56 8.93
N VAL A 568 -7.64 37.44 10.01
CA VAL A 568 -6.33 38.10 10.16
C VAL A 568 -5.31 37.57 9.14
N VAL A 569 -5.35 36.28 8.80
CA VAL A 569 -4.43 35.65 7.84
C VAL A 569 -4.98 35.61 6.40
N GLY A 570 -6.13 36.24 6.14
CA GLY A 570 -6.67 36.43 4.80
C GLY A 570 -7.35 35.20 4.17
N VAL A 571 -7.78 34.21 4.97
CA VAL A 571 -8.69 33.15 4.52
C VAL A 571 -10.08 33.77 4.27
N GLN A 572 -10.67 33.50 3.11
CA GLN A 572 -11.96 34.10 2.76
C GLN A 572 -13.15 33.37 3.41
N PRO A 573 -14.23 34.10 3.78
CA PRO A 573 -15.47 33.49 4.22
C PRO A 573 -16.07 32.60 3.12
N ALA A 574 -17.01 31.73 3.50
CA ALA A 574 -17.63 30.80 2.58
C ALA A 574 -18.28 31.54 1.39
N ARG A 575 -17.68 31.39 0.21
CA ARG A 575 -18.38 31.54 -1.07
C ARG A 575 -18.74 30.14 -1.54
N GLU A 576 -19.84 30.03 -2.29
CA GLU A 576 -20.26 28.79 -2.95
C GLU A 576 -19.04 28.15 -3.62
N ALA A 577 -18.89 26.83 -3.43
CA ALA A 577 -17.66 26.10 -3.74
C ALA A 577 -17.08 26.52 -5.09
N ARG A 578 -15.80 26.92 -5.08
CA ARG A 578 -15.11 27.39 -6.28
C ARG A 578 -14.70 26.19 -7.12
N ALA A 579 -15.70 25.51 -7.67
CA ALA A 579 -15.58 24.46 -8.68
C ALA A 579 -14.54 24.85 -9.74
N ALA A 580 -13.91 23.85 -10.38
CA ALA A 580 -12.71 24.01 -11.20
C ALA A 580 -12.95 24.71 -12.56
N ARG A 581 -13.44 25.97 -12.51
CA ARG A 581 -13.83 26.81 -13.66
C ARG A 581 -12.69 27.08 -14.65
N CYS A 582 -11.44 26.81 -14.28
CA CYS A 582 -10.29 26.93 -15.18
C CYS A 582 -10.25 25.83 -16.26
N ASP A 583 -10.88 24.67 -16.04
CA ASP A 583 -10.85 23.56 -17.00
C ASP A 583 -12.20 23.26 -17.67
N SER A 584 -13.28 23.95 -17.32
CA SER A 584 -14.59 23.72 -17.95
C SER A 584 -14.54 23.92 -19.48
N TRP A 585 -13.86 24.97 -19.96
CA TRP A 585 -13.68 25.20 -21.40
C TRP A 585 -12.69 24.21 -22.03
N ASN A 586 -11.52 23.99 -21.43
CA ASN A 586 -10.53 23.01 -21.90
C ASN A 586 -11.14 21.60 -22.04
N LYS A 587 -11.94 21.18 -21.06
CA LYS A 587 -12.67 19.91 -21.04
C LYS A 587 -13.73 19.88 -22.14
N GLN A 588 -14.53 20.93 -22.29
CA GLN A 588 -15.55 21.02 -23.35
C GLN A 588 -14.93 20.94 -24.75
N GLU A 589 -13.86 21.68 -25.01
CA GLU A 589 -13.16 21.66 -26.30
C GLU A 589 -12.48 20.30 -26.56
N ARG A 590 -11.82 19.72 -25.55
CA ARG A 590 -11.24 18.36 -25.64
C ARG A 590 -12.30 17.30 -25.96
N LEU A 591 -13.48 17.39 -25.36
CA LEU A 591 -14.60 16.50 -25.64
C LEU A 591 -15.22 16.75 -27.02
N GLN A 592 -15.31 18.00 -27.46
CA GLN A 592 -15.77 18.38 -28.81
C GLN A 592 -14.83 17.82 -29.89
N LEU A 593 -13.53 18.03 -29.76
CA LEU A 593 -12.52 17.51 -30.68
C LEU A 593 -12.51 15.97 -30.67
N LYS A 594 -12.59 15.33 -29.49
CA LYS A 594 -12.70 13.87 -29.39
C LYS A 594 -13.96 13.33 -30.08
N ARG A 595 -15.11 14.00 -29.96
CA ARG A 595 -16.34 13.65 -30.68
C ARG A 595 -16.16 13.75 -32.19
N GLN A 596 -15.56 14.85 -32.69
CA GLN A 596 -15.29 15.03 -34.12
C GLN A 596 -14.35 13.96 -34.69
N VAL A 597 -13.29 13.59 -33.96
CA VAL A 597 -12.32 12.55 -34.37
C VAL A 597 -12.95 11.15 -34.36
N LEU A 598 -13.86 10.86 -33.42
CA LEU A 598 -14.47 9.55 -33.26
C LEU A 598 -15.81 9.37 -33.99
N ASP A 599 -16.43 10.42 -34.53
CA ASP A 599 -17.72 10.32 -35.24
C ASP A 599 -17.71 9.26 -36.37
N PRO A 600 -16.71 9.20 -37.27
CA PRO A 600 -16.68 8.19 -38.34
C PRO A 600 -16.56 6.75 -37.80
N ALA A 601 -16.11 6.57 -36.55
CA ALA A 601 -15.93 5.26 -35.94
C ALA A 601 -17.25 4.62 -35.50
N TYR A 602 -18.39 5.33 -35.52
CA TYR A 602 -19.70 4.70 -35.39
C TYR A 602 -19.97 3.73 -36.54
N GLU A 603 -19.64 4.12 -37.78
CA GLU A 603 -19.89 3.33 -38.99
C GLU A 603 -18.67 2.60 -39.56
N SER A 604 -17.45 2.91 -39.11
CA SER A 604 -16.20 2.33 -39.64
C SER A 604 -15.23 1.85 -38.54
N GLY A 605 -14.50 0.76 -38.84
CA GLY A 605 -13.60 0.13 -37.89
C GLY A 605 -13.26 -1.31 -38.28
N SER A 606 -12.54 -2.00 -37.40
CA SER A 606 -12.18 -3.40 -37.52
C SER A 606 -13.27 -4.35 -37.03
N LEU A 607 -13.11 -5.66 -37.28
CA LEU A 607 -13.94 -6.70 -36.65
C LEU A 607 -13.84 -6.65 -35.11
N ALA A 608 -12.67 -6.28 -34.59
CA ALA A 608 -12.45 -6.13 -33.14
C ALA A 608 -13.17 -4.89 -32.58
N ASP A 609 -13.25 -3.78 -33.32
CA ASP A 609 -14.13 -2.65 -32.97
C ASP A 609 -15.59 -3.11 -32.85
N GLY A 610 -16.07 -3.94 -33.79
CA GLY A 610 -17.42 -4.49 -33.77
C GLY A 610 -17.68 -5.42 -32.59
N PHE A 611 -16.77 -6.37 -32.31
CA PHE A 611 -16.90 -7.32 -31.20
C PHE A 611 -16.76 -6.63 -29.84
N VAL A 612 -15.77 -5.75 -29.64
CA VAL A 612 -15.58 -5.03 -28.38
C VAL A 612 -16.72 -4.03 -28.13
N ARG A 613 -17.29 -3.42 -29.18
CA ARG A 613 -18.53 -2.64 -29.05
C ARG A 613 -19.70 -3.51 -28.58
N LEU A 614 -19.89 -4.69 -29.18
CA LEU A 614 -20.94 -5.61 -28.77
C LEU A 614 -20.80 -6.01 -27.29
N LEU A 615 -19.61 -6.44 -26.87
CA LEU A 615 -19.31 -6.73 -25.47
C LEU A 615 -19.59 -5.54 -24.54
N THR A 616 -19.18 -4.33 -24.95
CA THR A 616 -19.43 -3.09 -24.20
C THR A 616 -20.94 -2.85 -24.05
N TYR A 617 -21.71 -2.97 -25.13
CA TYR A 617 -23.15 -2.76 -25.14
C TYR A 617 -23.91 -3.72 -24.23
N VAL A 618 -23.48 -4.99 -24.14
CA VAL A 618 -24.08 -6.02 -23.27
C VAL A 618 -23.41 -6.15 -21.90
N ALA A 619 -22.55 -5.20 -21.52
CA ALA A 619 -21.94 -5.11 -20.19
C ALA A 619 -22.19 -3.76 -19.48
N ILE A 620 -22.62 -2.73 -20.19
CA ILE A 620 -23.11 -1.47 -19.60
C ILE A 620 -24.28 -1.75 -18.65
N GLY A 621 -24.30 -1.06 -17.50
CA GLY A 621 -25.28 -1.28 -16.43
C GLY A 621 -24.91 -2.41 -15.46
N ARG A 622 -24.08 -3.39 -15.85
CA ARG A 622 -23.74 -4.56 -15.01
C ARG A 622 -23.07 -4.19 -13.67
N GLY A 623 -22.38 -3.06 -13.61
CA GLY A 623 -21.78 -2.51 -12.38
C GLY A 623 -20.60 -3.31 -11.79
N ILE A 624 -20.35 -4.55 -12.22
CA ILE A 624 -19.29 -5.42 -11.71
C ILE A 624 -18.56 -6.06 -12.89
N ILE A 625 -17.23 -5.93 -12.91
CA ILE A 625 -16.33 -6.59 -13.86
C ILE A 625 -15.52 -7.65 -13.09
N ASP A 626 -15.49 -8.87 -13.62
CA ASP A 626 -14.89 -10.06 -13.01
C ASP A 626 -13.75 -10.56 -13.91
N GLU A 627 -12.77 -11.28 -13.36
CA GLU A 627 -11.63 -11.78 -14.16
C GLU A 627 -11.99 -12.91 -15.13
N ARG A 628 -13.02 -13.72 -14.83
CA ARG A 628 -13.34 -14.94 -15.60
C ARG A 628 -13.59 -14.66 -17.09
N PRO A 629 -14.43 -13.68 -17.49
CA PRO A 629 -14.64 -13.36 -18.90
C PRO A 629 -13.37 -12.82 -19.60
N PHE A 630 -12.52 -12.07 -18.89
CA PHE A 630 -11.27 -11.57 -19.48
C PHE A 630 -10.25 -12.68 -19.70
N ASN A 631 -10.06 -13.58 -18.73
CA ASN A 631 -9.18 -14.73 -18.87
C ASN A 631 -9.67 -15.67 -19.98
N ALA A 632 -10.99 -15.79 -20.18
CA ALA A 632 -11.59 -16.50 -21.31
C ALA A 632 -11.33 -15.82 -22.67
N ILE A 633 -11.55 -14.50 -22.81
CA ILE A 633 -11.17 -13.72 -24.01
C ILE A 633 -9.68 -13.90 -24.32
N ARG A 634 -8.82 -13.85 -23.29
CA ARG A 634 -7.36 -13.99 -23.45
C ARG A 634 -6.94 -15.40 -23.88
N ARG A 635 -7.69 -16.46 -23.52
CA ARG A 635 -7.49 -17.81 -24.04
C ARG A 635 -7.78 -17.84 -25.54
N ILE A 636 -8.96 -17.37 -25.95
CA ILE A 636 -9.34 -17.25 -27.36
C ILE A 636 -8.31 -16.44 -28.17
N MET A 637 -7.87 -15.28 -27.68
CA MET A 637 -6.85 -14.44 -28.36
C MET A 637 -5.46 -15.09 -28.44
N ARG A 638 -5.13 -16.06 -27.58
CA ARG A 638 -3.89 -16.84 -27.71
C ARG A 638 -4.02 -17.90 -28.79
N ASP A 639 -5.18 -18.55 -28.86
CA ASP A 639 -5.44 -19.65 -29.79
C ASP A 639 -5.66 -19.13 -31.23
N ILE A 640 -6.29 -17.96 -31.39
CA ILE A 640 -6.56 -17.27 -32.67
C ILE A 640 -5.39 -16.37 -33.13
N ARG A 641 -4.28 -16.28 -32.36
CA ARG A 641 -3.19 -15.31 -32.60
C ARG A 641 -2.50 -15.43 -33.97
N HIS A 642 -2.70 -16.54 -34.68
CA HIS A 642 -2.20 -16.75 -36.05
C HIS A 642 -3.07 -16.10 -37.15
N GLU A 643 -4.34 -15.78 -36.87
CA GLU A 643 -5.25 -15.15 -37.83
C GLU A 643 -5.35 -13.63 -37.64
N TYR A 644 -5.35 -13.15 -36.38
CA TYR A 644 -5.40 -11.72 -36.04
C TYR A 644 -4.43 -11.39 -34.89
N PRO A 645 -3.23 -10.85 -35.18
CA PRO A 645 -2.23 -10.52 -34.16
C PRO A 645 -2.54 -9.17 -33.47
N LEU A 646 -3.56 -9.15 -32.61
CA LEU A 646 -3.88 -8.00 -31.76
C LEU A 646 -3.02 -7.98 -30.48
N THR A 647 -2.34 -6.87 -30.23
CA THR A 647 -1.63 -6.61 -28.98
C THR A 647 -2.59 -6.20 -27.84
N LEU A 648 -2.11 -6.32 -26.59
CA LEU A 648 -2.87 -5.84 -25.42
C LEU A 648 -3.11 -4.32 -25.46
N MET A 649 -2.18 -3.56 -26.03
CA MET A 649 -2.26 -2.10 -26.15
C MET A 649 -3.29 -1.67 -27.21
N GLU A 650 -3.36 -2.35 -28.36
CA GLU A 650 -4.42 -2.12 -29.34
C GLU A 650 -5.80 -2.52 -28.78
N LEU A 651 -5.89 -3.64 -28.06
CA LEU A 651 -7.14 -4.05 -27.39
C LEU A 651 -7.61 -2.99 -26.37
N LYS A 652 -6.68 -2.42 -25.59
CA LYS A 652 -6.94 -1.34 -24.63
C LYS A 652 -7.47 -0.08 -25.32
N ASP A 653 -6.86 0.33 -26.43
CA ASP A 653 -7.27 1.54 -27.15
C ASP A 653 -8.62 1.33 -27.88
N ILE A 654 -8.86 0.13 -28.43
CA ILE A 654 -10.18 -0.27 -28.96
C ILE A 654 -11.23 -0.27 -27.83
N ALA A 655 -10.93 -0.81 -26.65
CA ALA A 655 -11.85 -0.82 -25.51
C ALA A 655 -12.21 0.61 -25.06
N ARG A 656 -11.21 1.48 -24.86
CA ARG A 656 -11.42 2.90 -24.51
C ARG A 656 -12.27 3.64 -25.55
N LYS A 657 -11.98 3.43 -26.83
CA LYS A 657 -12.71 3.99 -27.97
C LYS A 657 -14.18 3.54 -28.00
N GLN A 658 -14.44 2.23 -27.89
CA GLN A 658 -15.80 1.69 -27.97
C GLN A 658 -16.63 2.00 -26.71
N VAL A 659 -16.02 2.01 -25.51
CA VAL A 659 -16.68 2.49 -24.27
C VAL A 659 -17.16 3.94 -24.43
N PHE A 660 -16.33 4.83 -25.00
CA PHE A 660 -16.74 6.20 -25.24
C PHE A 660 -17.90 6.30 -26.25
N LEU A 661 -17.82 5.57 -27.38
CA LEU A 661 -18.84 5.60 -28.43
C LEU A 661 -20.21 5.10 -27.94
N VAL A 662 -20.26 3.98 -27.21
CA VAL A 662 -21.53 3.42 -26.70
C VAL A 662 -22.13 4.29 -25.59
N ARG A 663 -21.31 4.92 -24.73
CA ARG A 663 -21.81 5.85 -23.70
C ARG A 663 -22.28 7.18 -24.27
N LEU A 664 -21.70 7.65 -25.39
CA LEU A 664 -22.04 8.91 -26.04
C LEU A 664 -23.35 8.83 -26.85
N ASP A 665 -23.53 7.75 -27.61
CA ASP A 665 -24.76 7.47 -28.37
C ASP A 665 -24.93 5.95 -28.48
N GLU A 666 -25.64 5.38 -27.50
CA GLU A 666 -25.90 3.95 -27.42
C GLU A 666 -26.67 3.44 -28.65
N ALA A 667 -27.59 4.25 -29.19
CA ALA A 667 -28.44 3.86 -30.32
C ALA A 667 -27.67 3.85 -31.65
N ARG A 668 -26.85 4.87 -31.93
CA ARG A 668 -25.97 4.88 -33.11
C ARG A 668 -24.85 3.85 -32.99
N ALA A 669 -24.32 3.60 -31.79
CA ALA A 669 -23.34 2.54 -31.57
C ALA A 669 -23.92 1.17 -31.97
N LEU A 670 -25.11 0.83 -31.47
CA LEU A 670 -25.85 -0.39 -31.80
C LEU A 670 -26.16 -0.48 -33.31
N ALA A 671 -26.69 0.58 -33.91
CA ALA A 671 -27.01 0.65 -35.33
C ALA A 671 -25.77 0.56 -36.26
N GLY A 672 -24.58 0.86 -35.74
CA GLY A 672 -23.31 0.68 -36.43
C GLY A 672 -22.80 -0.77 -36.48
N LEU A 673 -23.23 -1.66 -35.58
CA LEU A 673 -22.71 -3.03 -35.49
C LEU A 673 -22.78 -3.84 -36.80
N PRO A 674 -23.87 -3.80 -37.60
CA PRO A 674 -23.92 -4.55 -38.86
C PRO A 674 -22.94 -4.06 -39.95
N LYS A 675 -22.39 -2.85 -39.80
CA LYS A 675 -21.34 -2.30 -40.69
C LYS A 675 -19.96 -2.79 -40.28
N LEU A 676 -19.71 -2.90 -38.96
CA LEU A 676 -18.46 -3.42 -38.40
C LEU A 676 -18.36 -4.95 -38.48
N LEU A 677 -19.50 -5.65 -38.45
CA LEU A 677 -19.62 -7.10 -38.60
C LEU A 677 -20.47 -7.42 -39.85
N PRO A 678 -19.94 -7.22 -41.07
CA PRO A 678 -20.73 -7.32 -42.30
C PRO A 678 -21.25 -8.75 -42.56
N GLU A 679 -20.43 -9.77 -42.28
CA GLU A 679 -20.70 -11.18 -42.58
C GLU A 679 -21.54 -11.87 -41.51
N GLU A 680 -22.65 -12.51 -41.90
CA GLU A 680 -23.61 -13.15 -40.99
C GLU A 680 -22.95 -14.15 -40.01
N HIS A 681 -22.01 -14.97 -40.48
CA HIS A 681 -21.34 -15.96 -39.62
C HIS A 681 -20.55 -15.28 -38.50
N ARG A 682 -19.88 -14.15 -38.79
CA ARG A 682 -19.16 -13.34 -37.79
C ARG A 682 -20.10 -12.65 -36.82
N ARG A 683 -21.28 -12.20 -37.27
CA ARG A 683 -22.33 -11.67 -36.37
C ARG A 683 -22.79 -12.75 -35.38
N ARG A 684 -23.09 -13.96 -35.87
CA ARG A 684 -23.55 -15.08 -35.04
C ARG A 684 -22.46 -15.52 -34.04
N GLN A 685 -21.20 -15.63 -34.48
CA GLN A 685 -20.06 -15.93 -33.61
C GLN A 685 -19.85 -14.85 -32.53
N ALA A 686 -19.86 -13.56 -32.91
CA ALA A 686 -19.66 -12.45 -31.99
C ALA A 686 -20.76 -12.39 -30.91
N TRP A 687 -22.03 -12.62 -31.31
CA TRP A 687 -23.17 -12.64 -30.38
C TRP A 687 -23.14 -13.86 -29.46
N GLN A 688 -22.89 -15.06 -30.00
CA GLN A 688 -22.78 -16.28 -29.20
C GLN A 688 -21.64 -16.17 -28.18
N LEU A 689 -20.47 -15.66 -28.59
CA LEU A 689 -19.34 -15.47 -27.68
C LEU A 689 -19.66 -14.42 -26.61
N ALA A 690 -20.37 -13.33 -26.94
CA ALA A 690 -20.83 -12.37 -25.95
C ALA A 690 -21.79 -12.99 -24.92
N HIS A 691 -22.73 -13.85 -25.36
CA HIS A 691 -23.62 -14.61 -24.49
C HIS A 691 -22.84 -15.60 -23.59
N GLU A 692 -21.96 -16.41 -24.17
CA GLU A 692 -21.10 -17.36 -23.43
C GLU A 692 -20.25 -16.65 -22.35
N LEU A 693 -19.62 -15.51 -22.69
CA LEU A 693 -18.81 -14.73 -21.76
C LEU A 693 -19.62 -14.09 -20.62
N LEU A 694 -20.87 -13.68 -20.87
CA LEU A 694 -21.75 -13.15 -19.82
C LEU A 694 -22.18 -14.23 -18.82
N ALA A 695 -22.40 -15.45 -19.30
CA ALA A 695 -22.83 -16.62 -18.53
C ALA A 695 -21.69 -17.27 -17.70
N LEU A 696 -20.42 -17.08 -18.06
CA LEU A 696 -19.26 -17.59 -17.29
C LEU A 696 -19.26 -17.18 -15.81
N SER A 697 -19.90 -16.05 -15.49
CA SER A 697 -19.95 -15.52 -14.13
C SER A 697 -21.10 -16.09 -13.26
N GLY A 698 -22.05 -16.79 -13.87
CA GLY A 698 -23.37 -17.14 -13.31
C GLY A 698 -24.51 -16.71 -14.25
N ASP A 699 -25.76 -16.80 -13.79
CA ASP A 699 -26.94 -16.47 -14.60
C ASP A 699 -26.88 -15.05 -15.20
N ILE A 700 -27.33 -14.91 -16.45
CA ILE A 700 -27.38 -13.61 -17.14
C ILE A 700 -28.50 -12.76 -16.52
N ALA A 701 -28.14 -11.58 -16.01
CA ALA A 701 -29.10 -10.66 -15.41
C ALA A 701 -30.13 -10.16 -16.45
N PRO A 702 -31.41 -9.95 -16.09
CA PRO A 702 -32.48 -9.64 -17.06
C PRO A 702 -32.23 -8.41 -17.95
N GLU A 703 -31.54 -7.38 -17.45
CA GLU A 703 -31.15 -6.22 -18.26
C GLU A 703 -30.13 -6.60 -19.36
N GLN A 704 -29.17 -7.48 -19.03
CA GLN A 704 -28.15 -7.92 -19.98
C GLN A 704 -28.70 -8.93 -20.99
N GLN A 705 -29.72 -9.70 -20.60
CA GLN A 705 -30.50 -10.49 -21.56
C GLN A 705 -31.26 -9.58 -22.54
N LEU A 706 -31.93 -8.53 -22.04
CA LEU A 706 -32.59 -7.56 -22.91
C LEU A 706 -31.60 -6.86 -23.87
N ARG A 707 -30.40 -6.52 -23.41
CA ARG A 707 -29.31 -5.97 -24.24
C ARG A 707 -28.81 -7.00 -25.27
N LEU A 708 -28.66 -8.28 -24.91
CA LEU A 708 -28.35 -9.35 -25.86
C LEU A 708 -29.44 -9.50 -26.94
N ASP A 709 -30.72 -9.45 -26.56
CA ASP A 709 -31.85 -9.59 -27.50
C ASP A 709 -31.93 -8.38 -28.46
N GLN A 710 -31.70 -7.17 -27.94
CA GLN A 710 -31.57 -5.93 -28.73
C GLN A 710 -30.41 -6.00 -29.72
N ALA A 711 -29.26 -6.54 -29.29
CA ALA A 711 -28.10 -6.76 -30.15
C ALA A 711 -28.34 -7.83 -31.22
N ALA A 712 -29.03 -8.93 -30.90
CA ALA A 712 -29.43 -9.94 -31.90
C ALA A 712 -30.34 -9.34 -32.98
N HIS A 713 -31.34 -8.55 -32.57
CA HIS A 713 -32.23 -7.85 -33.50
C HIS A 713 -31.46 -6.86 -34.39
N ALA A 714 -30.58 -6.05 -33.82
CA ALA A 714 -29.74 -5.11 -34.58
C ALA A 714 -28.81 -5.84 -35.58
N LEU A 715 -28.23 -6.98 -35.20
CA LEU A 715 -27.38 -7.82 -36.03
C LEU A 715 -28.17 -8.66 -37.07
N GLN A 716 -29.50 -8.65 -37.03
CA GLN A 716 -30.40 -9.44 -37.89
C GLN A 716 -30.25 -10.97 -37.69
N LEU A 717 -30.07 -11.40 -36.44
CA LEU A 717 -29.90 -12.80 -36.06
C LEU A 717 -31.22 -13.42 -35.58
N ASP A 718 -31.57 -14.60 -36.11
CA ASP A 718 -32.59 -15.45 -35.48
C ASP A 718 -31.99 -16.21 -34.29
N THR A 719 -32.42 -15.85 -33.08
CA THR A 719 -32.01 -16.49 -31.81
C THR A 719 -32.67 -17.84 -31.55
N ARG A 720 -33.57 -18.29 -32.43
CA ARG A 720 -34.25 -19.61 -32.36
C ARG A 720 -33.60 -20.67 -33.25
N ALA A 721 -32.59 -20.30 -34.03
CA ALA A 721 -31.76 -21.25 -34.76
C ALA A 721 -31.06 -22.24 -33.81
N PRO A 722 -30.80 -23.49 -34.23
CA PRO A 722 -30.12 -24.47 -33.37
C PRO A 722 -28.74 -23.98 -32.96
N ALA A 723 -28.39 -24.17 -31.69
CA ALA A 723 -27.12 -23.74 -31.13
C ALA A 723 -25.94 -24.33 -31.91
N ALA A 724 -25.05 -23.47 -32.39
CA ALA A 724 -23.75 -23.86 -32.91
C ALA A 724 -22.87 -24.43 -31.78
N PRO A 725 -21.80 -25.20 -32.07
CA PRO A 725 -20.86 -25.64 -31.04
C PRO A 725 -20.33 -24.46 -30.22
N ALA A 726 -20.07 -24.71 -28.93
CA ALA A 726 -19.55 -23.70 -28.01
C ALA A 726 -18.23 -23.10 -28.54
N ILE A 727 -18.09 -21.78 -28.44
CA ILE A 727 -16.91 -21.05 -28.94
C ILE A 727 -15.79 -21.09 -27.91
N LEU A 728 -16.13 -21.08 -26.61
CA LEU A 728 -15.19 -21.33 -25.53
C LEU A 728 -14.71 -22.80 -25.54
N PRO A 729 -13.40 -23.06 -25.69
CA PRO A 729 -12.88 -24.41 -25.67
C PRO A 729 -13.04 -25.05 -24.28
N PRO A 730 -13.35 -26.36 -24.18
CA PRO A 730 -13.51 -27.03 -22.89
C PRO A 730 -12.25 -26.90 -22.02
N ALA A 731 -12.44 -26.95 -20.70
CA ALA A 731 -11.34 -26.86 -19.75
C ALA A 731 -10.41 -28.07 -19.87
N GLU A 732 -9.10 -27.82 -19.97
CA GLU A 732 -8.14 -28.85 -19.57
C GLU A 732 -8.22 -29.00 -18.05
N PRO A 733 -8.12 -30.23 -17.50
CA PRO A 733 -8.10 -30.41 -16.06
C PRO A 733 -6.86 -29.71 -15.50
N ALA A 734 -7.08 -28.73 -14.61
CA ALA A 734 -6.01 -27.91 -14.05
C ALA A 734 -4.89 -28.80 -13.47
N ILE A 735 -3.73 -28.81 -14.12
CA ILE A 735 -2.54 -29.45 -13.59
C ILE A 735 -2.29 -28.82 -12.23
N ALA A 736 -2.30 -29.63 -11.18
CA ALA A 736 -2.17 -29.16 -9.81
C ALA A 736 -0.78 -28.56 -9.58
N ALA A 737 -0.64 -27.26 -9.88
CA ALA A 737 0.54 -26.47 -9.57
C ALA A 737 0.76 -26.59 -8.06
N ALA A 738 1.87 -27.21 -7.67
CA ALA A 738 2.12 -27.64 -6.30
C ALA A 738 2.52 -26.45 -5.40
N SER A 739 1.57 -25.54 -5.16
CA SER A 739 1.65 -24.48 -4.16
C SER A 739 1.49 -25.06 -2.75
N THR A 740 2.36 -26.02 -2.41
CA THR A 740 2.55 -26.48 -1.04
C THR A 740 3.42 -25.48 -0.29
N VAL A 741 2.90 -24.27 -0.07
CA VAL A 741 3.41 -23.39 1.00
C VAL A 741 3.15 -24.13 2.32
N PRO A 742 4.18 -24.57 3.06
CA PRO A 742 3.94 -25.39 4.25
C PRO A 742 3.39 -24.50 5.37
N ALA A 743 2.11 -24.69 5.72
CA ALA A 743 1.51 -24.04 6.88
C ALA A 743 2.20 -24.55 8.17
N ALA A 744 3.16 -23.77 8.67
CA ALA A 744 4.05 -24.17 9.76
C ALA A 744 3.35 -24.16 11.14
N ALA A 745 2.60 -25.22 11.43
CA ALA A 745 2.16 -25.55 12.78
C ALA A 745 3.17 -26.52 13.45
N PRO A 746 3.47 -26.38 14.75
CA PRO A 746 4.60 -27.06 15.38
C PRO A 746 4.33 -28.54 15.71
N ALA A 747 5.29 -29.41 15.39
CA ALA A 747 5.31 -30.82 15.78
C ALA A 747 6.62 -31.19 16.49
N ALA A 748 6.53 -32.10 17.47
CA ALA A 748 7.61 -32.36 18.44
C ALA A 748 8.64 -33.42 17.99
N LYS A 749 9.78 -33.46 18.71
CA LYS A 749 10.91 -34.37 18.51
C LYS A 749 10.52 -35.86 18.67
N ALA A 750 10.90 -36.71 17.71
CA ALA A 750 11.11 -38.16 17.89
C ALA A 750 12.13 -38.68 16.86
N SER A 751 12.76 -39.84 17.10
CA SER A 751 14.05 -40.21 16.47
C SER A 751 14.12 -41.59 15.81
N ALA A 752 14.54 -41.61 14.53
CA ALA A 752 15.52 -42.55 13.93
C ALA A 752 15.23 -44.09 13.91
N PRO A 753 16.08 -44.92 13.27
CA PRO A 753 16.48 -44.88 11.85
C PRO A 753 16.38 -46.26 11.13
N ALA A 754 16.55 -46.27 9.79
CA ALA A 754 16.71 -47.49 8.97
C ALA A 754 18.04 -47.48 8.15
N LYS A 755 18.36 -48.58 7.43
CA LYS A 755 19.75 -48.93 7.04
C LYS A 755 20.13 -48.72 5.56
N LYS A 756 21.33 -48.14 5.37
CA LYS A 756 22.40 -48.41 4.37
C LYS A 756 22.06 -49.04 2.99
N ALA A 757 22.52 -48.35 1.94
CA ALA A 757 23.22 -48.92 0.77
C ALA A 757 24.50 -48.07 0.49
N ALA A 758 25.40 -48.48 -0.41
CA ALA A 758 26.75 -47.91 -0.55
C ALA A 758 27.13 -47.44 -1.99
N PRO A 759 28.03 -46.43 -2.16
CA PRO A 759 28.42 -45.88 -3.46
C PRO A 759 29.85 -46.24 -3.93
N PRO A 760 30.20 -46.01 -5.22
CA PRO A 760 31.58 -46.08 -5.71
C PRO A 760 32.18 -44.73 -6.21
N ARG A 761 33.33 -44.37 -5.63
CA ARG A 761 34.54 -43.71 -6.21
C ARG A 761 34.45 -42.43 -7.08
N LYS A 762 35.16 -41.39 -6.61
CA LYS A 762 36.02 -40.47 -7.40
C LYS A 762 37.48 -40.59 -6.93
N PRO A 763 38.51 -40.29 -7.75
CA PRO A 763 39.92 -40.31 -7.33
C PRO A 763 40.60 -38.92 -7.21
N ALA A 764 41.55 -38.79 -6.27
CA ALA A 764 42.66 -37.80 -6.17
C ALA A 764 42.31 -36.28 -6.17
N ALA A 765 42.95 -35.38 -5.40
CA ALA A 765 43.92 -35.43 -4.28
C ALA A 765 43.72 -34.14 -3.42
N LYS A 766 44.54 -33.67 -2.47
CA LYS A 766 45.86 -34.02 -1.88
C LYS A 766 45.92 -33.47 -0.42
N ALA A 767 47.03 -33.65 0.30
CA ALA A 767 47.32 -33.04 1.62
C ALA A 767 48.85 -32.82 1.76
N PRO A 768 49.42 -32.12 2.80
CA PRO A 768 49.34 -32.43 4.25
C PRO A 768 49.07 -31.16 5.13
N ALA A 769 49.15 -31.11 6.48
CA ALA A 769 49.68 -32.00 7.53
C ALA A 769 48.87 -31.95 8.87
N LYS A 770 49.40 -32.58 9.93
CA LYS A 770 48.80 -32.90 11.27
C LYS A 770 49.80 -32.51 12.41
N PRO A 771 49.72 -32.92 13.71
CA PRO A 771 48.75 -33.73 14.51
C PRO A 771 48.15 -32.91 15.70
N THR A 772 47.60 -33.33 16.87
CA THR A 772 47.14 -34.57 17.60
C THR A 772 46.12 -34.09 18.67
N ALA A 773 45.29 -34.84 19.43
CA ALA A 773 45.01 -36.28 19.58
C ALA A 773 43.46 -36.53 19.49
N GLY A 774 42.69 -37.27 20.33
CA GLY A 774 42.89 -38.13 21.51
C GLY A 774 41.59 -38.93 21.85
N LYS A 775 41.58 -39.82 22.86
CA LYS A 775 40.47 -40.75 23.25
C LYS A 775 40.77 -41.46 24.61
N PRO A 776 39.94 -42.37 25.20
CA PRO A 776 38.60 -42.91 24.87
C PRO A 776 37.55 -42.56 25.99
N SER A 777 36.55 -43.33 26.49
CA SER A 777 36.02 -44.71 26.30
C SER A 777 34.59 -44.94 26.87
N ALA A 778 33.99 -46.10 26.53
CA ALA A 778 33.10 -47.06 27.27
C ALA A 778 32.12 -46.65 28.43
N ALA A 779 31.07 -47.40 28.80
CA ALA A 779 30.20 -48.43 28.16
C ALA A 779 29.06 -48.89 29.14
N ALA A 780 28.09 -49.71 28.67
CA ALA A 780 27.06 -50.48 29.44
C ALA A 780 25.96 -49.67 30.20
N ALA A 781 24.75 -50.19 30.52
CA ALA A 781 23.95 -51.33 30.04
C ALA A 781 22.42 -51.13 30.34
N LYS A 782 21.53 -52.00 29.84
CA LYS A 782 20.07 -52.09 30.18
C LYS A 782 19.82 -53.18 31.24
N PRO A 783 18.74 -53.15 32.04
CA PRO A 783 17.36 -53.58 31.67
C PRO A 783 16.28 -52.57 32.16
N ALA A 784 14.96 -52.82 32.21
CA ALA A 784 13.94 -53.44 31.33
C ALA A 784 12.58 -53.44 32.08
N SER A 785 11.45 -53.75 31.42
CA SER A 785 10.06 -53.80 31.97
C SER A 785 9.43 -52.42 32.31
N SER A 786 8.11 -52.20 32.29
CA SER A 786 6.95 -52.99 31.79
C SER A 786 5.80 -52.06 31.31
N LYS A 787 4.85 -52.61 30.53
CA LYS A 787 3.59 -51.96 30.11
C LYS A 787 2.46 -52.32 31.10
N PRO A 788 1.40 -51.49 31.25
CA PRO A 788 0.16 -51.73 30.47
C PRO A 788 -0.42 -50.43 29.86
N ALA A 789 -1.65 -50.50 29.32
CA ALA A 789 -2.28 -49.44 28.52
C ALA A 789 -3.74 -49.17 28.94
N ALA A 790 -4.31 -48.02 28.52
CA ALA A 790 -5.76 -47.83 28.39
C ALA A 790 -6.13 -46.66 27.44
N ALA A 791 -7.23 -46.87 26.69
CA ALA A 791 -8.21 -45.93 26.13
C ALA A 791 -7.84 -44.51 25.58
N LYS A 792 -8.28 -44.26 24.33
CA LYS A 792 -8.71 -42.94 23.83
C LYS A 792 -10.25 -42.85 23.81
N PRO A 793 -10.83 -41.64 23.88
CA PRO A 793 -12.09 -41.29 23.20
C PRO A 793 -11.84 -40.35 22.00
N ALA A 794 -12.89 -40.09 21.21
CA ALA A 794 -12.88 -39.27 19.99
C ALA A 794 -13.25 -37.79 20.24
N PRO A 795 -12.93 -36.86 19.33
CA PRO A 795 -13.26 -35.43 19.47
C PRO A 795 -14.72 -35.12 19.10
N GLY A 796 -15.30 -34.09 19.73
CA GLY A 796 -16.64 -33.55 19.43
C GLY A 796 -16.59 -32.18 18.75
N ASN A 797 -17.70 -31.82 18.07
CA ASN A 797 -17.82 -30.58 17.29
C ASN A 797 -17.84 -29.29 18.15
N PRO A 798 -17.38 -28.14 17.61
CA PRO A 798 -17.49 -26.84 18.27
C PRO A 798 -18.95 -26.30 18.24
N PRO A 799 -19.38 -25.54 19.26
CA PRO A 799 -20.73 -24.98 19.33
C PRO A 799 -20.89 -23.65 18.56
N ALA A 800 -22.11 -23.38 18.11
CA ALA A 800 -22.46 -22.17 17.36
C ALA A 800 -22.45 -20.89 18.23
N ALA A 801 -22.17 -19.74 17.58
CA ALA A 801 -22.21 -18.43 18.21
C ALA A 801 -23.64 -18.00 18.61
N LYS A 802 -23.77 -17.30 19.74
CA LYS A 802 -25.04 -16.72 20.20
C LYS A 802 -25.08 -15.22 19.97
N THR A 803 -26.27 -14.73 19.62
CA THR A 803 -26.60 -13.31 19.46
C THR A 803 -26.44 -12.52 20.77
N ALA A 804 -25.86 -11.33 20.68
CA ALA A 804 -25.82 -10.37 21.78
C ALA A 804 -26.97 -9.35 21.66
N LYS A 805 -27.54 -8.92 22.79
CA LYS A 805 -28.65 -7.95 22.85
C LYS A 805 -28.15 -6.52 22.97
N ALA A 806 -28.90 -5.58 22.40
CA ALA A 806 -28.80 -4.16 22.73
C ALA A 806 -29.36 -3.88 24.15
N PRO A 807 -28.84 -2.86 24.87
CA PRO A 807 -29.44 -2.35 26.10
C PRO A 807 -30.59 -1.37 25.78
N ALA A 808 -31.66 -1.38 26.59
CA ALA A 808 -32.79 -0.47 26.44
C ALA A 808 -32.89 0.50 27.63
N GLY A 809 -32.82 1.80 27.35
CA GLY A 809 -33.17 2.88 28.28
C GLY A 809 -34.57 3.43 27.97
N LYS A 810 -35.38 3.73 28.99
CA LYS A 810 -36.77 4.19 28.83
C LYS A 810 -36.88 5.73 28.90
N ALA A 811 -37.65 6.31 27.98
CA ALA A 811 -38.28 7.62 28.11
C ALA A 811 -39.68 7.58 27.45
N SER A 812 -40.56 8.53 27.77
CA SER A 812 -42.02 8.41 27.57
C SER A 812 -42.57 9.07 26.29
N VAL A 813 -43.73 8.58 25.86
CA VAL A 813 -44.51 9.08 24.72
C VAL A 813 -45.20 10.41 25.05
N ALA A 814 -45.19 11.35 24.09
CA ALA A 814 -46.13 12.47 24.00
C ALA A 814 -46.61 12.64 22.54
N LYS A 815 -47.81 13.19 22.34
CA LYS A 815 -48.44 13.32 21.00
C LYS A 815 -48.08 14.64 20.30
N ALA A 816 -48.18 14.63 18.97
CA ALA A 816 -48.08 15.80 18.11
C ALA A 816 -49.23 16.80 18.32
N PRO A 817 -49.05 18.04 17.81
CA PRO A 817 -50.05 18.60 16.90
C PRO A 817 -49.44 19.06 15.56
N ALA A 818 -50.29 19.25 14.55
CA ALA A 818 -49.89 19.73 13.22
C ALA A 818 -50.27 21.22 13.00
N ALA A 819 -49.46 21.93 12.22
CA ALA A 819 -49.79 23.20 11.59
C ALA A 819 -49.54 23.05 10.07
N LYS A 820 -50.52 23.18 9.18
CA LYS A 820 -51.39 24.35 8.84
C LYS A 820 -50.64 25.47 8.09
N THR A 821 -50.91 25.50 6.78
CA THR A 821 -50.62 26.56 5.82
C THR A 821 -51.34 27.87 6.17
N PRO A 822 -50.75 29.04 5.87
CA PRO A 822 -51.48 30.27 5.55
C PRO A 822 -51.64 30.46 4.03
N ALA A 823 -52.65 31.23 3.61
CA ALA A 823 -53.01 31.46 2.21
C ALA A 823 -52.63 32.86 1.70
N ALA A 824 -52.65 33.06 0.38
CA ALA A 824 -52.27 34.32 -0.28
C ALA A 824 -53.45 35.31 -0.45
N ARG A 825 -53.17 36.63 -0.39
CA ARG A 825 -53.91 37.66 -1.14
C ARG A 825 -53.18 39.02 -1.27
N LYS A 826 -53.51 39.69 -2.40
CA LYS A 826 -53.23 41.09 -2.86
C LYS A 826 -53.38 42.18 -1.76
N PRO A 827 -52.75 43.38 -1.87
CA PRO A 827 -52.85 44.36 -3.00
C PRO A 827 -51.54 45.16 -3.31
N ALA A 828 -51.51 46.29 -4.04
CA ALA A 828 -51.98 46.64 -5.41
C ALA A 828 -51.46 48.05 -5.85
N ALA A 829 -51.28 48.28 -7.16
CA ALA A 829 -51.24 49.57 -7.89
C ALA A 829 -50.18 50.68 -7.58
N GLY A 830 -49.81 51.47 -8.60
CA GLY A 830 -48.88 52.63 -8.50
C GLY A 830 -47.54 52.42 -9.24
N LYS A 831 -47.43 52.39 -10.57
CA LYS A 831 -47.51 53.45 -11.61
C LYS A 831 -46.28 54.38 -11.70
N ASP A 832 -46.01 54.76 -12.96
CA ASP A 832 -45.07 55.77 -13.48
C ASP A 832 -43.56 55.54 -13.25
N ALA A 833 -42.61 55.96 -14.11
CA ALA A 833 -42.45 55.98 -15.57
C ALA A 833 -41.30 56.96 -15.92
N ALA A 834 -40.12 56.47 -16.30
CA ALA A 834 -39.07 57.28 -16.95
C ALA A 834 -38.09 56.41 -17.76
N LYS A 835 -37.46 56.99 -18.79
CA LYS A 835 -36.42 56.35 -19.63
C LYS A 835 -34.99 56.83 -19.23
N PRO A 836 -33.92 56.12 -19.63
CA PRO A 836 -32.57 56.33 -19.09
C PRO A 836 -31.82 57.52 -19.72
N LYS A 837 -30.74 57.95 -19.03
CA LYS A 837 -29.65 58.75 -19.59
C LYS A 837 -28.29 58.27 -19.07
N THR A 838 -27.36 58.04 -19.99
CA THR A 838 -25.90 58.12 -19.84
C THR A 838 -25.42 59.49 -20.38
N PRO A 839 -24.12 59.88 -20.39
CA PRO A 839 -22.91 59.31 -19.76
C PRO A 839 -22.12 60.37 -18.93
N SER A 840 -20.82 60.12 -18.67
CA SER A 840 -19.75 61.02 -18.14
C SER A 840 -19.89 61.53 -16.69
N ASN A 841 -18.79 61.75 -15.94
CA ASN A 841 -17.36 61.62 -16.28
C ASN A 841 -16.72 60.29 -15.84
#